data_AF-A0A9J7EUS8-F1
#
_entry.id   AF-A0A9J7EUS8-F1
#
_cell.length_a   1.000
_cell.length_b   1.000
_cell.length_c   1.000
_cell.angle_alpha   90.00
_cell.angle_beta   90.00
_cell.angle_gamma   90.00
#
_symmetry.space_group_name_H-M   'P 1'
#
loop_
_entity.id
_entity.type
_entity.pdbx_description
1 polymer ?
#
loop_
_entity_poly.entity_id
_entity_poly.type
_entity_poly.pdbx_seq_one_letter_code
_entity_poly.pdbx_strand_id
1 'polypeptide(L)'
;MKIPQVGVLSFDGTCRSFDNSAKGYARSEAIVAVYLQKAKDSRRVYAQFVHGNTNCDGFKEQGISYPAGYIQRLLLKEFYEECSIPPCILEYVEAHGTGTKVGDPEELQAIDDILCTGRKNPLLIGSIKSNLGHSEAASGLCSIAKMCIAYNTGYIPPNIHYNVPREGVTALAEKRLTVVTDKTPWGRGMSGINSFGFGGANAHALLKDFAKVKVNNGIPSDDLPRLACVSGRTESAVARILDDLESRTVDAEVIRLLHAIHDDDIEGHSFRGYTLLGSTSTKSMTLAREIQYFSGVRRPVWFVYSGMVSQWASIAKQLMKIPVFATAIEKSHKALEPKGINLTKIITDNDLKIYDNILNSFIGIAAVQIGLTDVLKTIGIEPDYIIGDGIGELGCAYADSCFTAEEMILSAYSRGLASTEVSFVMKPMAELDIKSRSEKWVSTTSSFREQSKDTNNAELSPTEPHTHVFESPALFEKAARLIHANAITIEIAPHGLLQAILLRSLKKDVINVALTQKDHPDNVQCLFTAIGKLYDLGLNPHLANIYPHVPFPVSQGTPMLAHLVEWEHSENWYVMTFNELEKMKIGERTVKISIDDEEYDYMTGHVIDGRNLYPATGYLVLVWETLAMMIGEVYTNVSVVFKNVRFQRATNIPKEGNLEFIITIQKESGNFEISESGVSIVTGGVFAKKNVGQDLRVLPHLPEASGPCIKHLLTKDFYKELRLRGYQYSGLFRGVIGCNVEATRGRLSWVNNWVTFMDCMLQMMLFGQDSRSLYVPTRIERLSIDATMHCDAIAKMNLDSDNKSFEVRVYPDVSVIRAGGIEIRGHHATPITKRQPLGIPILEKNEFIPNFGQYKMKIKDILRANIQLVLENIHSYKVKSIELYDEEYIKNNLKPLLENIGDILGDLPLVQAELLLISEEPVDVPSNITVEKKKLSGQSNTILFIGANLLGRPELLQQAISTLREKAFVISREKERPNPKDYSDKYDIVTIQDTGFEYIVLVRKRVGARPAKFVRILASDDTFPWIDKVKEEIKEGQKVVLYTQDEHINGLLGLVNCLRKEPGGEIVYGLLIADPSAPPFNPDLKFYEDQLTKVLALNVFKDGQWGTYRHLLLDDLETVRANHAYINILTIGDLSSLKWIEGNIDANHVFQDKETLLVHL
;
A
#
# COMPACT_ATOMS: atom_id res chain seq x y z
N MET A 1 25.08 -21.53 -27.15
CA MET A 1 24.99 -21.29 -28.61
C MET A 1 24.13 -20.04 -28.81
N LYS A 2 24.60 -18.98 -29.48
CA LYS A 2 23.75 -17.80 -29.73
C LYS A 2 22.88 -18.09 -30.96
N ILE A 3 21.55 -18.12 -30.81
CA ILE A 3 20.58 -18.48 -31.87
C ILE A 3 20.80 -17.72 -33.20
N PRO A 4 21.15 -16.41 -33.21
CA PRO A 4 21.45 -15.70 -34.47
C PRO A 4 22.58 -16.32 -35.30
N GLN A 5 23.51 -17.05 -34.66
CA GLN A 5 24.64 -17.69 -35.34
C GLN A 5 24.23 -18.98 -36.10
N VAL A 6 23.01 -19.49 -35.87
CA VAL A 6 22.48 -20.71 -36.51
C VAL A 6 21.73 -20.38 -37.82
N GLY A 7 21.45 -19.11 -38.11
CA GLY A 7 20.88 -18.67 -39.40
C GLY A 7 19.39 -18.98 -39.62
N VAL A 8 18.66 -19.36 -38.57
CA VAL A 8 17.23 -19.71 -38.63
C VAL A 8 16.28 -18.55 -38.32
N LEU A 9 16.81 -17.43 -37.81
CA LEU A 9 16.03 -16.24 -37.48
C LEU A 9 15.85 -15.33 -38.69
N SER A 10 14.66 -14.74 -38.84
CA SER A 10 14.45 -13.69 -39.83
C SER A 10 14.97 -12.35 -39.30
N PHE A 11 15.80 -11.66 -40.10
CA PHE A 11 16.34 -10.34 -39.75
C PHE A 11 15.27 -9.24 -39.64
N ASP A 12 14.16 -9.38 -40.37
CA ASP A 12 13.03 -8.44 -40.31
C ASP A 12 12.02 -8.80 -39.19
N GLY A 13 12.34 -9.80 -38.36
CA GLY A 13 11.49 -10.20 -37.24
C GLY A 13 10.11 -10.70 -37.67
N THR A 14 9.96 -11.26 -38.88
CA THR A 14 8.67 -11.74 -39.40
C THR A 14 8.73 -13.22 -39.82
N CYS A 15 7.70 -14.00 -39.47
CA CYS A 15 7.50 -15.35 -40.02
C CYS A 15 6.69 -15.27 -41.33
N ARG A 16 7.36 -15.40 -42.47
CA ARG A 16 6.71 -15.37 -43.79
C ARG A 16 6.39 -16.78 -44.27
N SER A 17 5.52 -17.49 -43.55
CA SER A 17 5.19 -18.89 -43.80
C SER A 17 4.79 -19.10 -45.27
N PHE A 18 5.51 -20.00 -45.96
CA PHE A 18 5.26 -20.41 -47.35
C PHE A 18 5.49 -19.35 -48.44
N ASP A 19 5.93 -18.13 -48.09
CA ASP A 19 6.20 -17.08 -49.06
C ASP A 19 7.60 -17.21 -49.68
N ASN A 20 7.77 -16.77 -50.92
CA ASN A 20 9.07 -16.82 -51.60
C ASN A 20 10.14 -15.96 -50.88
N SER A 21 9.72 -14.86 -50.24
CA SER A 21 10.60 -13.95 -49.50
C SER A 21 10.96 -14.43 -48.09
N ALA A 22 10.56 -15.64 -47.69
CA ALA A 22 10.84 -16.19 -46.36
C ALA A 22 12.35 -16.42 -46.10
N LYS A 23 12.82 -15.96 -44.93
CA LYS A 23 14.24 -15.92 -44.55
C LYS A 23 14.56 -16.62 -43.23
N GLY A 24 13.55 -17.08 -42.50
CA GLY A 24 13.65 -17.57 -41.12
C GLY A 24 12.36 -17.26 -40.35
N TYR A 25 12.38 -17.52 -39.05
CA TYR A 25 11.27 -17.23 -38.15
C TYR A 25 11.56 -16.05 -37.21
N ALA A 26 10.50 -15.42 -36.73
CA ALA A 26 10.52 -14.45 -35.64
C ALA A 26 10.29 -15.19 -34.32
N ARG A 27 11.11 -14.97 -33.28
CA ARG A 27 10.82 -15.52 -31.95
C ARG A 27 9.62 -14.79 -31.34
N SER A 28 8.86 -15.52 -30.56
CA SER A 28 7.72 -15.00 -29.80
C SER A 28 7.63 -15.71 -28.47
N GLU A 29 6.83 -15.17 -27.56
CA GLU A 29 6.56 -15.74 -26.24
C GLU A 29 5.07 -16.02 -26.12
N ALA A 30 4.72 -17.16 -25.52
CA ALA A 30 3.33 -17.49 -25.24
C ALA A 30 3.25 -18.47 -24.07
N ILE A 31 2.27 -18.27 -23.20
CA ILE A 31 1.82 -19.26 -22.22
C ILE A 31 0.43 -19.71 -22.66
N VAL A 32 0.28 -20.99 -22.94
CA VAL A 32 -0.99 -21.57 -23.39
C VAL A 32 -1.29 -22.81 -22.57
N ALA A 33 -2.48 -22.86 -21.99
CA ALA A 33 -3.00 -24.01 -21.27
C ALA A 33 -4.27 -24.51 -21.97
N VAL A 34 -4.39 -25.82 -22.12
CA VAL A 34 -5.59 -26.50 -22.61
C VAL A 34 -6.03 -27.54 -21.59
N TYR A 35 -7.32 -27.57 -21.29
CA TYR A 35 -7.88 -28.57 -20.38
C TYR A 35 -8.51 -29.71 -21.18
N LEU A 36 -7.89 -30.89 -21.12
CA LEU A 36 -8.41 -32.10 -21.76
C LEU A 36 -9.25 -32.90 -20.76
N GLN A 37 -10.44 -33.28 -21.20
CA GLN A 37 -11.37 -34.06 -20.39
C GLN A 37 -12.08 -35.10 -21.27
N LYS A 38 -12.52 -36.21 -20.65
CA LYS A 38 -13.39 -37.18 -21.32
C LYS A 38 -14.70 -36.48 -21.70
N ALA A 39 -15.13 -36.64 -22.96
CA ALA A 39 -16.29 -35.92 -23.51
C ALA A 39 -17.58 -36.08 -22.68
N LYS A 40 -17.77 -37.24 -22.04
CA LYS A 40 -18.93 -37.52 -21.18
C LYS A 40 -19.01 -36.64 -19.91
N ASP A 41 -17.88 -36.09 -19.49
CA ASP A 41 -17.76 -35.30 -18.26
C ASP A 41 -17.63 -33.79 -18.57
N SER A 42 -17.61 -33.42 -19.86
CA SER A 42 -17.31 -32.06 -20.31
C SER A 42 -18.55 -31.16 -20.34
N ARG A 43 -18.45 -29.99 -19.70
CA ARG A 43 -19.47 -28.93 -19.76
C ARG A 43 -19.40 -28.11 -21.06
N ARG A 44 -18.21 -28.02 -21.65
CA ARG A 44 -17.94 -27.37 -22.94
C ARG A 44 -16.89 -28.18 -23.68
N VAL A 45 -17.04 -28.29 -24.99
CA VAL A 45 -16.07 -28.95 -25.88
C VAL A 45 -15.78 -27.99 -27.04
N TYR A 46 -14.54 -27.53 -27.15
CA TYR A 46 -14.10 -26.71 -28.28
C TYR A 46 -13.68 -27.57 -29.48
N ALA A 47 -12.99 -28.67 -29.21
CA ALA A 47 -12.49 -29.62 -30.19
C ALA A 47 -12.44 -31.03 -29.57
N GLN A 48 -12.64 -32.05 -30.39
CA GLN A 48 -12.33 -33.43 -30.02
C GLN A 48 -10.90 -33.74 -30.45
N PHE A 49 -10.06 -34.18 -29.52
CA PHE A 49 -8.76 -34.77 -29.83
C PHE A 49 -8.96 -36.20 -30.31
N VAL A 50 -8.61 -36.48 -31.56
CA VAL A 50 -8.85 -37.78 -32.21
C VAL A 50 -7.64 -38.69 -32.06
N HIS A 51 -6.46 -38.20 -32.42
CA HIS A 51 -5.22 -38.96 -32.40
C HIS A 51 -4.00 -38.03 -32.36
N GLY A 52 -2.88 -38.53 -31.84
CA GLY A 52 -1.61 -37.82 -31.75
C GLY A 52 -0.46 -38.81 -31.81
N ASN A 53 0.56 -38.54 -32.62
CA ASN A 53 1.76 -39.37 -32.70
C ASN A 53 3.01 -38.50 -32.92
N THR A 54 4.17 -39.05 -32.61
CA THR A 54 5.47 -38.36 -32.68
C THR A 54 6.55 -39.28 -33.22
N ASN A 55 7.53 -38.73 -33.93
CA ASN A 55 8.76 -39.44 -34.30
C ASN A 55 9.99 -38.53 -34.20
N CYS A 56 11.16 -39.01 -34.65
CA CYS A 56 12.40 -38.25 -34.62
C CYS A 56 13.22 -38.43 -35.90
N ASP A 57 13.78 -37.33 -36.40
CA ASP A 57 14.61 -37.26 -37.61
C ASP A 57 15.86 -38.14 -37.57
N GLY A 58 16.37 -38.45 -36.38
CA GLY A 58 17.60 -39.23 -36.21
C GLY A 58 18.85 -38.52 -36.76
N PHE A 59 19.78 -39.30 -37.31
CA PHE A 59 21.04 -38.80 -37.87
C PHE A 59 20.85 -38.19 -39.27
N LYS A 60 21.43 -37.01 -39.49
CA LYS A 60 21.35 -36.26 -40.75
C LYS A 60 22.74 -35.73 -41.09
N GLU A 61 23.20 -35.97 -42.32
CA GLU A 61 24.53 -35.51 -42.79
C GLU A 61 24.65 -33.97 -42.78
N GLN A 62 23.52 -33.29 -42.98
CA GLN A 62 23.42 -31.82 -43.02
C GLN A 62 23.43 -31.18 -41.62
N GLY A 63 23.43 -31.99 -40.55
CA GLY A 63 23.46 -31.53 -39.17
C GLY A 63 22.09 -31.56 -38.46
N ILE A 64 22.12 -31.29 -37.15
CA ILE A 64 20.96 -31.47 -36.27
C ILE A 64 19.78 -30.56 -36.62
N SER A 65 20.04 -29.34 -37.09
CA SER A 65 19.02 -28.33 -37.40
C SER A 65 18.35 -28.49 -38.75
N TYR A 66 18.84 -29.40 -39.61
CA TYR A 66 18.22 -29.67 -40.90
C TYR A 66 16.95 -30.50 -40.68
N PRO A 67 15.77 -30.16 -41.22
CA PRO A 67 14.58 -30.99 -41.09
C PRO A 67 14.60 -32.17 -42.06
N ALA A 68 14.34 -33.39 -41.58
CA ALA A 68 14.27 -34.57 -42.45
C ALA A 68 12.86 -34.76 -43.03
N GLY A 69 12.57 -34.17 -44.20
CA GLY A 69 11.24 -34.26 -44.82
C GLY A 69 10.76 -35.70 -45.06
N TYR A 70 11.67 -36.63 -45.35
CA TYR A 70 11.31 -38.05 -45.51
C TYR A 70 10.82 -38.71 -44.20
N ILE A 71 11.30 -38.26 -43.04
CA ILE A 71 10.85 -38.72 -41.71
C ILE A 71 9.53 -38.06 -41.33
N GLN A 72 9.33 -36.78 -41.67
CA GLN A 72 8.04 -36.10 -41.51
C GLN A 72 6.95 -36.76 -42.36
N ARG A 73 7.29 -37.18 -43.58
CA ARG A 73 6.40 -37.98 -44.44
C ARG A 73 6.08 -39.35 -43.81
N LEU A 74 7.09 -40.02 -43.24
CA LEU A 74 6.88 -41.28 -42.54
C LEU A 74 5.93 -41.11 -41.34
N LEU A 75 6.10 -40.05 -40.55
CA LEU A 75 5.18 -39.71 -39.45
C LEU A 75 3.74 -39.61 -39.94
N LEU A 76 3.49 -38.81 -40.99
CA LEU A 76 2.14 -38.63 -41.52
C LEU A 76 1.57 -39.95 -42.05
N LYS A 77 2.37 -40.75 -42.76
CA LYS A 77 1.93 -42.05 -43.28
C LYS A 77 1.52 -42.99 -42.15
N GLU A 78 2.41 -43.22 -41.19
CA GLU A 78 2.16 -44.11 -40.04
C GLU A 78 0.98 -43.61 -39.20
N PHE A 79 0.88 -42.29 -38.99
CA PHE A 79 -0.21 -41.66 -38.24
C PHE A 79 -1.60 -41.97 -38.83
N TYR A 80 -1.77 -41.80 -40.15
CA TYR A 80 -3.07 -42.02 -40.79
C TYR A 80 -3.39 -43.50 -41.01
N GLU A 81 -2.37 -44.36 -41.13
CA GLU A 81 -2.52 -45.81 -41.10
C GLU A 81 -2.97 -46.28 -39.70
N GLU A 82 -2.35 -45.77 -38.63
CA GLU A 82 -2.65 -46.13 -37.24
C GLU A 82 -4.08 -45.74 -36.83
N CYS A 83 -4.48 -44.48 -37.09
CA CYS A 83 -5.81 -44.03 -36.74
C CYS A 83 -6.90 -44.51 -37.71
N SER A 84 -6.53 -45.17 -38.83
CA SER A 84 -7.45 -45.67 -39.85
C SER A 84 -8.39 -44.59 -40.42
N ILE A 85 -7.92 -43.34 -40.50
CA ILE A 85 -8.66 -42.20 -41.05
C ILE A 85 -8.08 -41.83 -42.41
N PRO A 86 -8.88 -41.80 -43.49
CA PRO A 86 -8.40 -41.34 -44.79
C PRO A 86 -7.93 -39.87 -44.76
N PRO A 87 -6.72 -39.54 -45.25
CA PRO A 87 -6.21 -38.17 -45.28
C PRO A 87 -7.09 -37.17 -46.05
N CYS A 88 -7.87 -37.65 -47.02
CA CYS A 88 -8.77 -36.83 -47.82
C CYS A 88 -9.92 -36.17 -47.01
N ILE A 89 -10.18 -36.64 -45.79
CA ILE A 89 -11.15 -36.06 -44.86
C ILE A 89 -10.64 -34.75 -44.23
N LEU A 90 -9.32 -34.52 -44.21
CA LEU A 90 -8.78 -33.28 -43.68
C LEU A 90 -9.23 -32.11 -44.53
N GLU A 91 -9.77 -31.11 -43.87
CA GLU A 91 -10.17 -29.86 -44.50
C GLU A 91 -9.05 -28.83 -44.43
N TYR A 92 -8.31 -28.83 -43.32
CA TYR A 92 -7.25 -27.88 -43.03
C TYR A 92 -6.04 -28.56 -42.39
N VAL A 93 -4.85 -28.06 -42.70
CA VAL A 93 -3.64 -28.37 -41.94
C VAL A 93 -3.05 -27.08 -41.39
N GLU A 94 -2.90 -27.06 -40.08
CA GLU A 94 -2.12 -26.07 -39.35
C GLU A 94 -0.67 -26.56 -39.30
N ALA A 95 0.12 -26.09 -40.25
CA ALA A 95 1.50 -26.53 -40.45
C ALA A 95 2.45 -25.90 -39.42
N HIS A 96 3.64 -26.47 -39.29
CA HIS A 96 4.71 -25.88 -38.50
C HIS A 96 5.08 -24.51 -39.10
N GLY A 97 5.37 -24.43 -40.42
CA GLY A 97 5.34 -23.21 -41.22
C GLY A 97 6.17 -22.08 -40.65
N THR A 98 7.47 -22.29 -40.50
CA THR A 98 8.41 -21.34 -39.87
C THR A 98 8.82 -20.16 -40.74
N GLY A 99 8.62 -20.25 -42.05
CA GLY A 99 9.22 -19.30 -42.99
C GLY A 99 10.72 -19.54 -43.18
N THR A 100 11.25 -20.70 -42.78
CA THR A 100 12.65 -21.04 -43.03
C THR A 100 12.84 -21.46 -44.47
N LYS A 101 14.02 -21.14 -45.05
CA LYS A 101 14.26 -21.40 -46.47
C LYS A 101 14.28 -22.90 -46.83
N VAL A 102 14.63 -23.74 -45.86
CA VAL A 102 14.77 -25.20 -46.01
C VAL A 102 13.58 -25.93 -45.41
N GLY A 103 13.11 -25.54 -44.23
CA GLY A 103 12.09 -26.29 -43.51
C GLY A 103 10.70 -26.23 -44.13
N ASP A 104 10.27 -25.06 -44.61
CA ASP A 104 8.95 -24.93 -45.24
C ASP A 104 8.82 -25.83 -46.50
N PRO A 105 9.78 -25.87 -47.44
CA PRO A 105 9.73 -26.82 -48.55
C PRO A 105 9.67 -28.30 -48.15
N GLU A 106 10.49 -28.74 -47.19
CA GLU A 106 10.52 -30.14 -46.73
C GLU A 106 9.19 -30.55 -46.09
N GLU A 107 8.60 -29.68 -45.26
CA GLU A 107 7.30 -29.92 -44.64
C GLU A 107 6.17 -29.96 -45.68
N LEU A 108 6.14 -28.98 -46.60
CA LEU A 108 5.09 -28.90 -47.62
C LEU A 108 5.13 -30.11 -48.57
N GLN A 109 6.31 -30.63 -48.88
CA GLN A 109 6.46 -31.84 -49.69
C GLN A 109 5.92 -33.08 -48.95
N ALA A 110 6.22 -33.22 -47.66
CA ALA A 110 5.68 -34.32 -46.86
C ALA A 110 4.14 -34.27 -46.76
N ILE A 111 3.58 -33.07 -46.61
CA ILE A 111 2.13 -32.84 -46.62
C ILE A 111 1.53 -33.21 -47.99
N ASP A 112 2.12 -32.76 -49.09
CA ASP A 112 1.61 -33.02 -50.45
C ASP A 112 1.62 -34.53 -50.77
N ASP A 113 2.71 -35.22 -50.45
CA ASP A 113 2.87 -36.66 -50.70
C ASP A 113 1.77 -37.51 -50.03
N ILE A 114 1.39 -37.18 -48.79
CA ILE A 114 0.46 -38.01 -47.99
C ILE A 114 -0.96 -37.45 -47.98
N LEU A 115 -1.11 -36.14 -47.79
CA LEU A 115 -2.41 -35.52 -47.52
C LEU A 115 -3.11 -35.06 -48.79
N CYS A 116 -2.37 -34.70 -49.85
CA CYS A 116 -2.94 -34.22 -51.11
C CYS A 116 -3.20 -35.32 -52.15
N THR A 117 -2.59 -36.49 -52.00
CA THR A 117 -2.77 -37.62 -52.91
C THR A 117 -4.23 -38.07 -52.98
N GLY A 118 -4.79 -38.10 -54.20
CA GLY A 118 -6.17 -38.56 -54.45
C GLY A 118 -7.28 -37.58 -54.04
N ARG A 119 -6.96 -36.34 -53.65
CA ARG A 119 -7.96 -35.31 -53.34
C ARG A 119 -8.62 -34.74 -54.60
N LYS A 120 -9.92 -34.40 -54.49
CA LYS A 120 -10.66 -33.66 -55.52
C LYS A 120 -10.60 -32.14 -55.33
N ASN A 121 -10.53 -31.71 -54.07
CA ASN A 121 -10.45 -30.30 -53.68
C ASN A 121 -9.08 -30.01 -53.06
N PRO A 122 -8.52 -28.81 -53.27
CA PRO A 122 -7.29 -28.39 -52.60
C PRO A 122 -7.38 -28.57 -51.09
N LEU A 123 -6.26 -28.92 -50.46
CA LEU A 123 -6.15 -28.93 -49.00
C LEU A 123 -5.83 -27.50 -48.53
N LEU A 124 -6.62 -26.97 -47.60
CA LEU A 124 -6.36 -25.66 -47.02
C LEU A 124 -5.21 -25.77 -46.02
N ILE A 125 -4.33 -24.76 -45.99
CA ILE A 125 -3.16 -24.74 -45.12
C ILE A 125 -2.90 -23.35 -44.55
N GLY A 126 -2.28 -23.28 -43.37
CA GLY A 126 -1.73 -22.05 -42.81
C GLY A 126 -0.83 -22.31 -41.61
N SER A 127 -0.35 -21.25 -40.97
CA SER A 127 0.42 -21.30 -39.74
C SER A 127 0.13 -20.09 -38.86
N ILE A 128 -0.14 -20.30 -37.57
CA ILE A 128 -0.28 -19.23 -36.56
C ILE A 128 1.01 -18.45 -36.41
N LYS A 129 2.17 -19.03 -36.75
CA LYS A 129 3.47 -18.37 -36.60
C LYS A 129 3.58 -17.12 -37.47
N SER A 130 2.85 -17.04 -38.58
CA SER A 130 2.77 -15.80 -39.36
C SER A 130 2.15 -14.65 -38.56
N ASN A 131 1.19 -14.95 -37.67
CA ASN A 131 0.44 -13.96 -36.88
C ASN A 131 1.13 -13.62 -35.55
N LEU A 132 1.61 -14.64 -34.82
CA LEU A 132 2.13 -14.50 -33.47
C LEU A 132 3.67 -14.46 -33.41
N GLY A 133 4.35 -14.92 -34.46
CA GLY A 133 5.73 -15.38 -34.37
C GLY A 133 5.82 -16.82 -33.84
N HIS A 134 7.03 -17.36 -33.79
CA HIS A 134 7.31 -18.70 -33.31
C HIS A 134 7.54 -18.72 -31.80
N SER A 135 6.54 -19.17 -31.04
CA SER A 135 6.58 -19.33 -29.58
C SER A 135 7.33 -20.58 -29.10
N GLU A 136 8.30 -21.05 -29.89
CA GLU A 136 9.14 -22.22 -29.62
C GLU A 136 8.35 -23.42 -29.07
N ALA A 137 8.59 -23.80 -27.81
CA ALA A 137 7.96 -24.94 -27.15
C ALA A 137 6.42 -24.82 -27.06
N ALA A 138 5.88 -23.60 -26.95
CA ALA A 138 4.44 -23.36 -26.87
C ALA A 138 3.74 -23.41 -28.24
N SER A 139 4.50 -23.47 -29.34
CA SER A 139 3.94 -23.26 -30.69
C SER A 139 2.87 -24.28 -31.10
N GLY A 140 3.00 -25.55 -30.71
CA GLY A 140 1.98 -26.57 -30.98
C GLY A 140 0.65 -26.28 -30.27
N LEU A 141 0.71 -25.80 -29.03
CA LEU A 141 -0.49 -25.43 -28.26
C LEU A 141 -1.13 -24.14 -28.80
N CYS A 142 -0.34 -23.18 -29.28
CA CYS A 142 -0.88 -22.01 -29.99
C CYS A 142 -1.68 -22.44 -31.24
N SER A 143 -1.16 -23.40 -32.00
CA SER A 143 -1.85 -23.98 -33.16
C SER A 143 -3.17 -24.67 -32.78
N ILE A 144 -3.21 -25.41 -31.66
CA ILE A 144 -4.45 -25.98 -31.13
C ILE A 144 -5.44 -24.88 -30.72
N ALA A 145 -4.98 -23.82 -30.04
CA ALA A 145 -5.82 -22.70 -29.64
C ALA A 145 -6.43 -21.98 -30.86
N LYS A 146 -5.66 -21.78 -31.94
CA LYS A 146 -6.17 -21.26 -33.22
C LYS A 146 -7.32 -22.11 -33.75
N MET A 147 -7.16 -23.44 -33.73
CA MET A 147 -8.20 -24.34 -34.22
C MET A 147 -9.43 -24.36 -33.32
N CYS A 148 -9.29 -24.29 -31.99
CA CYS A 148 -10.42 -24.13 -31.07
C CYS A 148 -11.20 -22.83 -31.33
N ILE A 149 -10.52 -21.72 -31.64
CA ILE A 149 -11.15 -20.46 -32.05
C ILE A 149 -11.84 -20.64 -33.40
N ALA A 150 -11.20 -21.32 -34.35
CA ALA A 150 -11.77 -21.55 -35.68
C ALA A 150 -13.06 -22.37 -35.61
N TYR A 151 -13.06 -23.46 -34.82
CA TYR A 151 -14.25 -24.27 -34.59
C TYR A 151 -15.33 -23.46 -33.89
N ASN A 152 -14.99 -22.75 -32.81
CA ASN A 152 -16.01 -22.00 -32.07
C ASN A 152 -16.65 -20.87 -32.89
N THR A 153 -15.88 -20.20 -33.76
CA THR A 153 -16.37 -19.07 -34.57
C THR A 153 -16.92 -19.49 -35.93
N GLY A 154 -16.60 -20.71 -36.40
CA GLY A 154 -16.94 -21.19 -37.73
C GLY A 154 -16.06 -20.60 -38.85
N TYR A 155 -14.88 -20.05 -38.54
CA TYR A 155 -13.97 -19.45 -39.53
C TYR A 155 -12.50 -19.76 -39.25
N ILE A 156 -11.76 -20.14 -40.27
CA ILE A 156 -10.31 -20.29 -40.23
C ILE A 156 -9.66 -18.89 -40.25
N PRO A 157 -8.85 -18.54 -39.24
CA PRO A 157 -8.14 -17.26 -39.22
C PRO A 157 -7.11 -17.15 -40.36
N PRO A 158 -6.99 -15.98 -41.03
CA PRO A 158 -6.03 -15.75 -42.10
C PRO A 158 -4.56 -15.99 -41.70
N ASN A 159 -3.80 -16.58 -42.61
CA ASN A 159 -2.35 -16.55 -42.66
C ASN A 159 -1.90 -15.21 -43.25
N ILE A 160 -0.97 -14.54 -42.58
CA ILE A 160 -0.47 -13.22 -43.01
C ILE A 160 0.92 -13.33 -43.62
N HIS A 161 1.38 -12.26 -44.28
CA HIS A 161 2.69 -12.18 -44.94
C HIS A 161 2.92 -13.16 -46.11
N TYR A 162 1.85 -13.66 -46.73
CA TYR A 162 1.89 -14.51 -47.92
C TYR A 162 1.45 -13.71 -49.15
N ASN A 163 2.39 -13.37 -50.03
CA ASN A 163 2.19 -12.60 -51.25
C ASN A 163 2.53 -13.41 -52.51
N VAL A 164 3.69 -14.06 -52.50
CA VAL A 164 4.20 -14.83 -53.65
C VAL A 164 4.47 -16.27 -53.18
N PRO A 165 3.83 -17.30 -53.79
CA PRO A 165 4.09 -18.69 -53.44
C PRO A 165 5.57 -19.04 -53.54
N ARG A 166 6.06 -19.86 -52.61
CA ARG A 166 7.46 -20.32 -52.59
C ARG A 166 7.87 -21.02 -53.89
N GLU A 167 8.95 -20.53 -54.50
CA GLU A 167 9.54 -21.17 -55.67
C GLU A 167 10.08 -22.57 -55.32
N GLY A 168 9.85 -23.55 -56.20
CA GLY A 168 10.26 -24.94 -56.00
C GLY A 168 9.25 -25.82 -55.24
N VAL A 169 8.14 -25.27 -54.73
CA VAL A 169 7.05 -26.05 -54.11
C VAL A 169 5.89 -26.20 -55.08
N THR A 170 5.85 -27.33 -55.80
CA THR A 170 4.86 -27.62 -56.86
C THR A 170 3.43 -27.62 -56.33
N ALA A 171 3.20 -28.14 -55.13
CA ALA A 171 1.87 -28.22 -54.51
C ALA A 171 1.15 -26.86 -54.38
N LEU A 172 1.90 -25.78 -54.11
CA LEU A 172 1.37 -24.42 -54.04
C LEU A 172 1.16 -23.83 -55.43
N ALA A 173 2.10 -24.05 -56.36
CA ALA A 173 2.00 -23.56 -57.73
C ALA A 173 0.81 -24.18 -58.50
N GLU A 174 0.57 -25.48 -58.29
CA GLU A 174 -0.53 -26.25 -58.89
C GLU A 174 -1.84 -26.15 -58.09
N LYS A 175 -1.85 -25.40 -56.98
CA LYS A 175 -3.00 -25.22 -56.08
C LYS A 175 -3.59 -26.53 -55.53
N ARG A 176 -2.75 -27.55 -55.32
CA ARG A 176 -3.12 -28.72 -54.50
C ARG A 176 -3.17 -28.37 -53.01
N LEU A 177 -2.31 -27.42 -52.62
CA LEU A 177 -2.35 -26.72 -51.34
C LEU A 177 -2.78 -25.27 -51.56
N THR A 178 -3.70 -24.79 -50.73
CA THR A 178 -4.18 -23.40 -50.77
C THR A 178 -3.96 -22.75 -49.42
N VAL A 179 -3.05 -21.77 -49.38
CA VAL A 179 -2.80 -20.97 -48.17
C VAL A 179 -4.03 -20.10 -47.88
N VAL A 180 -4.55 -20.16 -46.65
CA VAL A 180 -5.72 -19.37 -46.25
C VAL A 180 -5.29 -17.93 -45.97
N THR A 181 -5.54 -16.99 -46.89
CA THR A 181 -5.20 -15.56 -46.75
C THR A 181 -6.37 -14.67 -46.31
N ASP A 182 -7.59 -15.22 -46.35
CA ASP A 182 -8.83 -14.51 -46.04
C ASP A 182 -9.63 -15.24 -44.96
N LYS A 183 -10.56 -14.53 -44.30
CA LYS A 183 -11.47 -15.11 -43.31
C LYS A 183 -12.33 -16.18 -44.00
N THR A 184 -11.93 -17.43 -43.87
CA THR A 184 -12.47 -18.54 -44.65
C THR A 184 -13.43 -19.36 -43.79
N PRO A 185 -14.68 -19.63 -44.23
CA PRO A 185 -15.60 -20.47 -43.47
C PRO A 185 -14.97 -21.83 -43.15
N TRP A 186 -15.08 -22.25 -41.89
CA TRP A 186 -14.77 -23.61 -41.48
C TRP A 186 -15.94 -24.51 -41.92
N GLY A 187 -15.65 -25.57 -42.68
CA GLY A 187 -16.59 -26.64 -42.94
C GLY A 187 -16.76 -27.53 -41.71
N ARG A 188 -17.09 -28.80 -41.88
CA ARG A 188 -17.26 -29.75 -40.76
C ARG A 188 -16.23 -30.89 -40.80
N GLY A 189 -15.11 -30.67 -41.49
CA GLY A 189 -14.02 -31.62 -41.62
C GLY A 189 -13.16 -31.75 -40.35
N MET A 190 -12.00 -32.38 -40.51
CA MET A 190 -10.97 -32.49 -39.47
C MET A 190 -9.79 -31.56 -39.79
N SER A 191 -9.03 -31.18 -38.77
CA SER A 191 -7.75 -30.48 -38.98
C SER A 191 -6.56 -31.25 -38.44
N GLY A 192 -5.49 -31.31 -39.24
CA GLY A 192 -4.19 -31.78 -38.79
C GLY A 192 -3.34 -30.63 -38.25
N ILE A 193 -2.50 -30.90 -37.26
CA ILE A 193 -1.61 -29.91 -36.64
C ILE A 193 -0.20 -30.48 -36.60
N ASN A 194 0.77 -29.78 -37.20
CA ASN A 194 2.18 -30.11 -37.14
C ASN A 194 2.94 -29.27 -36.11
N SER A 195 3.87 -29.90 -35.39
CA SER A 195 4.84 -29.21 -34.54
C SER A 195 6.19 -29.91 -34.59
N PHE A 196 7.20 -29.25 -35.15
CA PHE A 196 8.52 -29.83 -35.38
C PHE A 196 9.57 -29.03 -34.60
N GLY A 197 10.27 -29.68 -33.68
CA GLY A 197 11.36 -29.06 -32.93
C GLY A 197 12.63 -29.00 -33.77
N PHE A 198 13.43 -27.94 -33.63
CA PHE A 198 14.68 -27.77 -34.39
C PHE A 198 15.68 -28.92 -34.21
N GLY A 199 15.59 -29.69 -33.12
CA GLY A 199 16.39 -30.89 -32.87
C GLY A 199 15.96 -32.13 -33.68
N GLY A 200 14.87 -32.02 -34.44
CA GLY A 200 14.29 -33.11 -35.23
C GLY A 200 13.26 -33.96 -34.49
N ALA A 201 12.63 -33.45 -33.43
CA ALA A 201 11.50 -34.11 -32.77
C ALA A 201 10.19 -33.63 -33.44
N ASN A 202 9.45 -34.54 -34.06
CA ASN A 202 8.26 -34.20 -34.83
C ASN A 202 7.00 -34.70 -34.16
N ALA A 203 5.94 -33.90 -34.19
CA ALA A 203 4.61 -34.27 -33.68
C ALA A 203 3.53 -33.91 -34.71
N HIS A 204 2.54 -34.80 -34.82
CA HIS A 204 1.30 -34.55 -35.55
C HIS A 204 0.10 -34.85 -34.66
N ALA A 205 -0.94 -34.01 -34.72
CA ALA A 205 -2.18 -34.19 -33.99
C ALA A 205 -3.39 -33.98 -34.90
N LEU A 206 -4.43 -34.77 -34.68
CA LEU A 206 -5.70 -34.71 -35.41
C LEU A 206 -6.81 -34.22 -34.49
N LEU A 207 -7.44 -33.11 -34.88
CA LEU A 207 -8.60 -32.55 -34.20
C LEU A 207 -9.85 -32.64 -35.07
N LYS A 208 -10.99 -32.76 -34.40
CA LYS A 208 -12.31 -32.76 -35.03
C LYS A 208 -13.23 -31.76 -34.33
N ASP A 209 -14.05 -31.09 -35.13
CA ASP A 209 -15.11 -30.21 -34.64
C ASP A 209 -16.17 -30.96 -33.82
N PHE A 210 -16.69 -30.33 -32.77
CA PHE A 210 -17.81 -30.79 -31.96
C PHE A 210 -19.10 -30.06 -32.37
N ALA A 211 -19.70 -30.51 -33.48
CA ALA A 211 -20.87 -29.87 -34.08
C ALA A 211 -22.18 -30.13 -33.31
N LYS A 212 -22.38 -29.47 -32.16
CA LYS A 212 -23.68 -29.36 -31.48
C LYS A 212 -24.35 -28.04 -31.87
N VAL A 213 -25.53 -28.13 -32.50
CA VAL A 213 -26.31 -26.97 -32.95
C VAL A 213 -27.06 -26.35 -31.78
N LYS A 214 -26.96 -25.04 -31.67
CA LYS A 214 -27.61 -24.25 -30.62
C LYS A 214 -29.13 -24.15 -30.84
N VAL A 215 -29.90 -24.50 -29.82
CA VAL A 215 -31.37 -24.40 -29.85
C VAL A 215 -31.78 -22.94 -29.71
N ASN A 216 -32.69 -22.46 -30.56
CA ASN A 216 -33.21 -21.08 -30.55
C ASN A 216 -32.11 -19.99 -30.46
N ASN A 217 -30.94 -20.24 -31.06
CA ASN A 217 -29.75 -19.39 -30.96
C ASN A 217 -29.27 -19.08 -29.52
N GLY A 218 -29.70 -19.87 -28.53
CA GLY A 218 -29.41 -19.68 -27.10
C GLY A 218 -30.44 -18.87 -26.34
N ILE A 219 -31.43 -18.30 -27.02
CA ILE A 219 -32.48 -17.48 -26.37
C ILE A 219 -33.35 -18.41 -25.51
N PRO A 220 -33.60 -18.07 -24.23
CA PRO A 220 -34.55 -18.75 -23.36
C PRO A 220 -35.89 -19.06 -24.04
N SER A 221 -36.48 -20.22 -23.74
CA SER A 221 -37.79 -20.65 -24.27
C SER A 221 -38.97 -20.29 -23.36
N ASP A 222 -38.71 -19.58 -22.27
CA ASP A 222 -39.67 -19.22 -21.23
C ASP A 222 -39.53 -17.74 -20.86
N ASP A 223 -40.49 -17.22 -20.12
CA ASP A 223 -40.60 -15.79 -19.80
C ASP A 223 -39.91 -15.41 -18.46
N LEU A 224 -39.10 -16.29 -17.85
CA LEU A 224 -38.44 -15.97 -16.58
C LEU A 224 -37.18 -15.11 -16.78
N PRO A 225 -36.96 -14.08 -15.96
CA PRO A 225 -35.69 -13.34 -15.98
C PRO A 225 -34.52 -14.25 -15.58
N ARG A 226 -33.33 -14.00 -16.10
CA ARG A 226 -32.13 -14.81 -15.85
C ARG A 226 -31.24 -14.16 -14.80
N LEU A 227 -31.12 -14.82 -13.66
CA LEU A 227 -30.18 -14.47 -12.60
C LEU A 227 -28.82 -15.14 -12.89
N ALA A 228 -27.78 -14.33 -12.99
CA ALA A 228 -26.40 -14.81 -13.02
C ALA A 228 -25.69 -14.31 -11.76
N CYS A 229 -25.08 -15.24 -11.02
CA CYS A 229 -24.23 -14.96 -9.87
C CYS A 229 -22.78 -15.32 -10.26
N VAL A 230 -21.84 -14.43 -9.98
CA VAL A 230 -20.43 -14.59 -10.35
C VAL A 230 -19.52 -14.10 -9.22
N SER A 231 -18.29 -14.57 -9.19
CA SER A 231 -17.29 -14.14 -8.21
C SER A 231 -15.95 -13.87 -8.87
N GLY A 232 -15.13 -13.04 -8.24
CA GLY A 232 -13.83 -12.66 -8.74
C GLY A 232 -12.89 -12.22 -7.62
N ARG A 233 -11.62 -12.01 -7.96
CA ARG A 233 -10.61 -11.54 -7.01
C ARG A 233 -10.77 -10.07 -6.65
N THR A 234 -11.34 -9.28 -7.57
CA THR A 234 -11.54 -7.83 -7.44
C THR A 234 -12.96 -7.45 -7.82
N GLU A 235 -13.41 -6.27 -7.38
CA GLU A 235 -14.70 -5.69 -7.78
C GLU A 235 -14.77 -5.52 -9.30
N SER A 236 -13.68 -5.06 -9.94
CA SER A 236 -13.60 -4.86 -11.38
C SER A 236 -13.73 -6.17 -12.17
N ALA A 237 -13.15 -7.27 -11.67
CA ALA A 237 -13.24 -8.58 -12.32
C ALA A 237 -14.68 -9.10 -12.35
N VAL A 238 -15.43 -8.93 -11.24
CA VAL A 238 -16.86 -9.25 -11.17
C VAL A 238 -17.62 -8.34 -12.14
N ALA A 239 -17.38 -7.03 -12.09
CA ALA A 239 -18.05 -6.06 -12.95
C ALA A 239 -17.86 -6.39 -14.43
N ARG A 240 -16.64 -6.77 -14.85
CA ARG A 240 -16.31 -7.14 -16.23
C ARG A 240 -17.17 -8.29 -16.77
N ILE A 241 -17.41 -9.32 -15.96
CA ILE A 241 -18.25 -10.46 -16.32
C ILE A 241 -19.72 -10.03 -16.43
N LEU A 242 -20.21 -9.25 -15.46
CA LEU A 242 -21.59 -8.76 -15.44
C LEU A 242 -21.86 -7.82 -16.64
N ASP A 243 -20.96 -6.88 -16.91
CA ASP A 243 -21.05 -5.94 -18.05
C ASP A 243 -21.09 -6.69 -19.39
N ASP A 244 -20.29 -7.76 -19.52
CA ASP A 244 -20.29 -8.60 -20.71
C ASP A 244 -21.65 -9.30 -20.92
N LEU A 245 -22.27 -9.80 -19.84
CA LEU A 245 -23.62 -10.39 -19.90
C LEU A 245 -24.70 -9.36 -20.25
N GLU A 246 -24.62 -8.17 -19.69
CA GLU A 246 -25.58 -7.07 -19.89
C GLU A 246 -25.46 -6.45 -21.30
N SER A 247 -24.29 -6.52 -21.92
CA SER A 247 -24.04 -5.95 -23.25
C SER A 247 -24.64 -6.75 -24.42
N ARG A 248 -24.99 -8.03 -24.21
CA ARG A 248 -25.40 -8.98 -25.25
C ARG A 248 -26.86 -9.44 -25.12
N THR A 249 -27.32 -10.27 -26.05
CA THR A 249 -28.58 -11.02 -25.90
C THR A 249 -28.42 -12.11 -24.84
N VAL A 250 -29.46 -12.31 -24.03
CA VAL A 250 -29.47 -13.36 -23.00
C VAL A 250 -29.29 -14.74 -23.65
N ASP A 251 -28.33 -15.51 -23.15
CA ASP A 251 -27.94 -16.81 -23.67
C ASP A 251 -27.99 -17.87 -22.55
N ALA A 252 -28.97 -18.77 -22.64
CA ALA A 252 -29.23 -19.79 -21.63
C ALA A 252 -28.02 -20.71 -21.40
N GLU A 253 -27.20 -20.99 -22.43
CA GLU A 253 -26.02 -21.85 -22.29
C GLU A 253 -24.87 -21.13 -21.57
N VAL A 254 -24.71 -19.81 -21.77
CA VAL A 254 -23.72 -19.01 -21.02
C VAL A 254 -24.12 -18.93 -19.55
N ILE A 255 -25.39 -18.63 -19.28
CA ILE A 255 -25.92 -18.57 -17.92
C ILE A 255 -25.74 -19.93 -17.22
N ARG A 256 -26.04 -21.03 -17.91
CA ARG A 256 -25.85 -22.39 -17.36
C ARG A 256 -24.40 -22.70 -17.01
N LEU A 257 -23.43 -22.23 -17.81
CA LEU A 257 -22.01 -22.39 -17.52
C LEU A 257 -21.60 -21.58 -16.29
N LEU A 258 -22.05 -20.34 -16.17
CA LEU A 258 -21.76 -19.50 -15.00
C LEU A 258 -22.35 -20.08 -13.72
N HIS A 259 -23.60 -20.58 -13.78
CA HIS A 259 -24.18 -21.34 -12.67
C HIS A 259 -23.25 -22.48 -12.28
N ALA A 260 -22.81 -23.30 -13.24
CA ALA A 260 -21.95 -24.44 -12.94
C ALA A 260 -20.55 -24.05 -12.39
N ILE A 261 -20.03 -22.88 -12.76
CA ILE A 261 -18.72 -22.38 -12.29
C ILE A 261 -18.83 -21.82 -10.87
N HIS A 262 -19.91 -21.11 -10.57
CA HIS A 262 -20.11 -20.38 -9.32
C HIS A 262 -21.17 -21.02 -8.39
N ASP A 263 -21.49 -22.30 -8.62
CA ASP A 263 -22.32 -23.14 -7.72
C ASP A 263 -21.58 -23.40 -6.39
N ASP A 264 -20.26 -23.23 -6.35
CA ASP A 264 -19.40 -23.41 -5.18
C ASP A 264 -18.47 -22.19 -5.00
N ASP A 265 -17.98 -22.02 -3.77
CA ASP A 265 -16.95 -21.01 -3.44
C ASP A 265 -15.65 -21.29 -4.20
N ILE A 266 -15.10 -20.27 -4.85
CA ILE A 266 -13.79 -20.33 -5.49
C ILE A 266 -12.76 -19.68 -4.57
N GLU A 267 -11.72 -20.43 -4.21
CA GLU A 267 -10.67 -19.97 -3.30
C GLU A 267 -10.00 -18.69 -3.80
N GLY A 268 -9.88 -17.70 -2.91
CA GLY A 268 -9.27 -16.40 -3.21
C GLY A 268 -10.16 -15.42 -3.98
N HIS A 269 -11.43 -15.73 -4.24
CA HIS A 269 -12.40 -14.75 -4.72
C HIS A 269 -12.96 -13.94 -3.55
N SER A 270 -12.53 -12.70 -3.41
CA SER A 270 -12.94 -11.78 -2.34
C SER A 270 -14.12 -10.90 -2.71
N PHE A 271 -14.66 -11.03 -3.93
CA PHE A 271 -15.83 -10.29 -4.39
C PHE A 271 -16.85 -11.23 -5.03
N ARG A 272 -18.13 -10.96 -4.76
CA ARG A 272 -19.28 -11.61 -5.36
C ARG A 272 -20.17 -10.53 -5.98
N GLY A 273 -20.93 -10.92 -6.99
CA GLY A 273 -21.97 -10.06 -7.54
C GLY A 273 -22.97 -10.85 -8.33
N TYR A 274 -24.11 -10.23 -8.58
CA TYR A 274 -25.15 -10.77 -9.43
C TYR A 274 -25.71 -9.74 -10.39
N THR A 275 -26.28 -10.23 -11.50
CA THR A 275 -27.12 -9.44 -12.40
C THR A 275 -28.38 -10.23 -12.73
N LEU A 276 -29.50 -9.53 -12.80
CA LEU A 276 -30.79 -10.08 -13.17
C LEU A 276 -31.21 -9.50 -14.53
N LEU A 277 -31.30 -10.36 -15.53
CA LEU A 277 -31.53 -9.99 -16.92
C LEU A 277 -32.99 -10.28 -17.31
N GLY A 278 -33.65 -9.32 -17.98
CA GLY A 278 -35.01 -9.49 -18.49
C GLY A 278 -35.15 -10.63 -19.53
N SER A 279 -36.35 -11.19 -19.65
CA SER A 279 -36.61 -12.41 -20.43
C SER A 279 -36.86 -12.23 -21.93
N THR A 280 -37.22 -11.03 -22.40
CA THR A 280 -37.92 -10.88 -23.69
C THR A 280 -37.29 -9.91 -24.71
N SER A 281 -36.14 -9.30 -24.43
CA SER A 281 -35.58 -8.26 -25.31
C SER A 281 -34.42 -8.73 -26.20
N THR A 282 -34.34 -8.18 -27.42
CA THR A 282 -33.22 -8.34 -28.38
C THR A 282 -31.90 -7.78 -27.86
N LYS A 283 -31.92 -7.10 -26.71
CA LYS A 283 -30.78 -6.67 -25.92
C LYS A 283 -31.09 -6.97 -24.46
N SER A 284 -30.16 -7.54 -23.70
CA SER A 284 -30.37 -7.76 -22.28
C SER A 284 -30.74 -6.44 -21.57
N MET A 285 -31.76 -6.47 -20.72
CA MET A 285 -32.14 -5.35 -19.86
C MET A 285 -31.85 -5.73 -18.42
N THR A 286 -30.97 -4.97 -17.77
CA THR A 286 -30.62 -5.15 -16.36
C THR A 286 -31.80 -4.73 -15.48
N LEU A 287 -32.38 -5.70 -14.76
CA LEU A 287 -33.48 -5.49 -13.81
C LEU A 287 -32.99 -5.25 -12.38
N ALA A 288 -31.86 -5.84 -12.01
CA ALA A 288 -31.17 -5.66 -10.74
C ALA A 288 -29.70 -6.04 -10.91
N ARG A 289 -28.81 -5.37 -10.16
CA ARG A 289 -27.38 -5.65 -10.12
C ARG A 289 -26.81 -5.24 -8.78
N GLU A 290 -25.89 -6.04 -8.27
CA GLU A 290 -25.13 -5.71 -7.07
C GLU A 290 -23.75 -6.37 -7.13
N ILE A 291 -22.77 -5.75 -6.48
CA ILE A 291 -21.43 -6.30 -6.28
C ILE A 291 -21.07 -5.99 -4.82
N GLN A 292 -20.62 -7.00 -4.09
CA GLN A 292 -20.21 -6.85 -2.71
C GLN A 292 -18.89 -7.57 -2.41
N TYR A 293 -18.18 -7.05 -1.41
CA TYR A 293 -17.05 -7.74 -0.80
C TYR A 293 -17.53 -8.99 -0.07
N PHE A 294 -16.84 -10.11 -0.32
CA PHE A 294 -17.11 -11.41 0.27
C PHE A 294 -15.91 -11.83 1.13
N SER A 295 -16.12 -11.92 2.44
CA SER A 295 -15.06 -12.24 3.41
C SER A 295 -14.73 -13.73 3.53
N GLY A 296 -15.51 -14.63 2.89
CA GLY A 296 -15.38 -16.08 3.09
C GLY A 296 -15.97 -16.61 4.40
N VAL A 297 -16.55 -15.74 5.25
CA VAL A 297 -17.09 -16.15 6.56
C VAL A 297 -18.51 -16.71 6.40
N ARG A 298 -18.72 -17.97 6.79
CA ARG A 298 -20.06 -18.57 6.86
C ARG A 298 -20.92 -17.85 7.90
N ARG A 299 -22.10 -17.40 7.48
CA ARG A 299 -23.10 -16.77 8.34
C ARG A 299 -24.20 -17.77 8.70
N PRO A 300 -24.69 -17.81 9.96
CA PRO A 300 -25.86 -18.62 10.31
C PRO A 300 -27.11 -18.20 9.53
N VAL A 301 -27.82 -19.14 8.92
CA VAL A 301 -29.04 -18.88 8.14
C VAL A 301 -30.28 -19.17 8.96
N TRP A 302 -31.16 -18.17 9.07
CA TRP A 302 -32.44 -18.25 9.77
C TRP A 302 -33.60 -18.14 8.80
N PHE A 303 -34.49 -19.13 8.78
CA PHE A 303 -35.77 -18.99 8.10
C PHE A 303 -36.78 -18.35 9.05
N VAL A 304 -37.38 -17.24 8.62
CA VAL A 304 -38.33 -16.46 9.41
C VAL A 304 -39.69 -16.49 8.72
N TYR A 305 -40.68 -17.16 9.31
CA TYR A 305 -42.03 -17.27 8.76
C TYR A 305 -42.98 -16.24 9.38
N SER A 306 -43.39 -15.25 8.60
CA SER A 306 -44.28 -14.18 9.08
C SER A 306 -45.73 -14.62 9.22
N GLY A 307 -46.43 -14.01 10.16
CA GLY A 307 -47.82 -14.33 10.52
C GLY A 307 -48.91 -13.63 9.69
N MET A 308 -50.10 -13.48 10.31
CA MET A 308 -51.24 -12.76 9.74
C MET A 308 -50.92 -11.29 9.44
N VAL A 309 -51.70 -10.66 8.54
CA VAL A 309 -51.52 -9.28 8.00
C VAL A 309 -50.51 -9.19 6.85
N SER A 310 -49.92 -10.32 6.42
CA SER A 310 -49.06 -10.40 5.24
C SER A 310 -49.83 -10.59 3.90
N GLN A 311 -51.11 -10.93 3.97
CA GLN A 311 -51.97 -11.23 2.81
C GLN A 311 -52.45 -10.00 2.01
N TRP A 312 -52.58 -10.15 0.69
CA TRP A 312 -53.15 -9.18 -0.26
C TRP A 312 -53.66 -9.89 -1.53
N ALA A 313 -54.38 -9.22 -2.45
CA ALA A 313 -54.89 -9.85 -3.67
C ALA A 313 -53.74 -10.23 -4.64
N SER A 314 -53.90 -11.29 -5.43
CA SER A 314 -52.96 -11.73 -6.48
C SER A 314 -51.51 -12.10 -6.05
N ILE A 315 -51.25 -12.32 -4.74
CA ILE A 315 -49.90 -12.57 -4.15
C ILE A 315 -49.00 -13.45 -5.01
N ALA A 316 -49.53 -14.56 -5.52
CA ALA A 316 -48.74 -15.61 -6.16
C ALA A 316 -48.81 -15.61 -7.69
N LYS A 317 -49.62 -14.73 -8.30
CA LYS A 317 -49.90 -14.77 -9.74
C LYS A 317 -48.63 -14.75 -10.59
N GLN A 318 -47.65 -13.92 -10.22
CA GLN A 318 -46.37 -13.87 -10.92
C GLN A 318 -45.46 -15.06 -10.58
N LEU A 319 -45.45 -15.48 -9.31
CA LEU A 319 -44.63 -16.60 -8.83
C LEU A 319 -45.03 -17.94 -9.45
N MET A 320 -46.28 -18.10 -9.90
CA MET A 320 -46.74 -19.26 -10.68
C MET A 320 -45.98 -19.48 -11.99
N LYS A 321 -45.20 -18.50 -12.48
CA LYS A 321 -44.29 -18.70 -13.62
C LYS A 321 -43.12 -19.62 -13.28
N ILE A 322 -42.75 -19.76 -12.00
CA ILE A 322 -41.66 -20.61 -11.54
C ILE A 322 -42.20 -22.05 -11.41
N PRO A 323 -41.68 -23.03 -12.17
CA PRO A 323 -42.26 -24.38 -12.21
C PRO A 323 -42.34 -25.09 -10.85
N VAL A 324 -41.32 -24.91 -10.01
CA VAL A 324 -41.27 -25.49 -8.66
C VAL A 324 -42.38 -24.90 -7.78
N PHE A 325 -42.52 -23.58 -7.80
CA PHE A 325 -43.58 -22.89 -7.04
C PHE A 325 -44.97 -23.33 -7.50
N ALA A 326 -45.21 -23.38 -8.82
CA ALA A 326 -46.49 -23.81 -9.37
C ALA A 326 -46.83 -25.27 -8.99
N THR A 327 -45.84 -26.16 -8.97
CA THR A 327 -46.01 -27.56 -8.56
C THR A 327 -46.42 -27.67 -7.09
N ALA A 328 -45.80 -26.86 -6.22
CA ALA A 328 -46.14 -26.81 -4.79
C ALA A 328 -47.60 -26.33 -4.57
N ILE A 329 -48.01 -25.28 -5.28
CA ILE A 329 -49.38 -24.77 -5.24
C ILE A 329 -50.39 -25.82 -5.75
N GLU A 330 -50.09 -26.50 -6.86
CA GLU A 330 -50.96 -27.54 -7.42
C GLU A 330 -51.15 -28.70 -6.42
N LYS A 331 -50.08 -29.09 -5.74
CA LYS A 331 -50.11 -30.10 -4.69
C LYS A 331 -50.99 -29.66 -3.52
N SER A 332 -50.85 -28.43 -3.05
CA SER A 332 -51.71 -27.84 -2.01
C SER A 332 -53.17 -27.68 -2.47
N HIS A 333 -53.41 -27.36 -3.74
CA HIS A 333 -54.75 -27.23 -4.31
C HIS A 333 -55.49 -28.57 -4.29
N LYS A 334 -54.85 -29.65 -4.73
CA LYS A 334 -55.42 -31.01 -4.70
C LYS A 334 -55.81 -31.47 -3.30
N ALA A 335 -55.06 -31.08 -2.27
CA ALA A 335 -55.41 -31.40 -0.89
C ALA A 335 -56.68 -30.66 -0.40
N LEU A 336 -56.94 -29.47 -0.94
CA LEU A 336 -58.07 -28.62 -0.59
C LEU A 336 -59.32 -28.82 -1.47
N GLU A 337 -59.16 -29.40 -2.67
CA GLU A 337 -60.26 -29.66 -3.62
C GLU A 337 -61.44 -30.45 -2.99
N PRO A 338 -61.22 -31.53 -2.19
CA PRO A 338 -62.31 -32.25 -1.51
C PRO A 338 -63.07 -31.41 -0.48
N LYS A 339 -62.53 -30.26 -0.06
CA LYS A 339 -63.15 -29.31 0.87
C LYS A 339 -63.90 -28.19 0.15
N GLY A 340 -64.00 -28.24 -1.18
CA GLY A 340 -64.68 -27.24 -2.00
C GLY A 340 -63.92 -25.91 -2.12
N ILE A 341 -62.62 -25.89 -1.80
CA ILE A 341 -61.79 -24.68 -1.82
C ILE A 341 -60.96 -24.63 -3.09
N ASN A 342 -61.11 -23.56 -3.87
CA ASN A 342 -60.28 -23.29 -5.04
C ASN A 342 -59.07 -22.41 -4.67
N LEU A 343 -57.98 -23.06 -4.25
CA LEU A 343 -56.74 -22.36 -3.86
C LEU A 343 -56.18 -21.45 -4.96
N THR A 344 -56.13 -21.93 -6.21
CA THR A 344 -55.57 -21.17 -7.34
C THR A 344 -56.31 -19.86 -7.54
N LYS A 345 -57.65 -19.88 -7.44
CA LYS A 345 -58.45 -18.64 -7.50
C LYS A 345 -58.08 -17.70 -6.35
N ILE A 346 -57.96 -18.20 -5.11
CA ILE A 346 -57.66 -17.38 -3.93
C ILE A 346 -56.33 -16.62 -4.08
N ILE A 347 -55.30 -17.24 -4.63
CA ILE A 347 -53.96 -16.65 -4.71
C ILE A 347 -53.69 -15.87 -6.01
N THR A 348 -54.54 -16.01 -7.04
CA THR A 348 -54.33 -15.38 -8.37
C THR A 348 -55.37 -14.33 -8.74
N ASP A 349 -56.56 -14.36 -8.14
CA ASP A 349 -57.63 -13.42 -8.43
C ASP A 349 -57.28 -12.02 -7.87
N ASN A 350 -57.76 -10.98 -8.56
CA ASN A 350 -57.48 -9.58 -8.26
C ASN A 350 -58.53 -8.97 -7.31
N ASP A 351 -59.58 -9.72 -6.94
CA ASP A 351 -60.61 -9.23 -6.01
C ASP A 351 -60.07 -9.11 -4.58
N LEU A 352 -59.96 -7.86 -4.11
CA LEU A 352 -59.50 -7.52 -2.77
C LEU A 352 -60.41 -8.07 -1.66
N LYS A 353 -61.70 -8.35 -1.96
CA LYS A 353 -62.67 -8.86 -0.98
C LYS A 353 -62.52 -10.35 -0.68
N ILE A 354 -61.70 -11.08 -1.45
CA ILE A 354 -61.47 -12.52 -1.22
C ILE A 354 -60.92 -12.78 0.20
N TYR A 355 -60.12 -11.86 0.74
CA TYR A 355 -59.51 -12.00 2.06
C TYR A 355 -60.36 -11.47 3.22
N ASP A 356 -61.55 -10.90 2.96
CA ASP A 356 -62.55 -10.62 4.00
C ASP A 356 -62.97 -11.92 4.71
N ASN A 357 -62.89 -13.05 3.99
CA ASN A 357 -62.95 -14.37 4.61
C ASN A 357 -61.59 -14.73 5.22
N ILE A 358 -61.51 -14.74 6.55
CA ILE A 358 -60.30 -15.09 7.30
C ILE A 358 -59.76 -16.49 6.92
N LEU A 359 -60.62 -17.44 6.54
CA LEU A 359 -60.21 -18.76 6.05
C LEU A 359 -59.27 -18.63 4.84
N ASN A 360 -59.61 -17.76 3.89
CA ASN A 360 -58.81 -17.54 2.68
C ASN A 360 -57.44 -16.93 3.01
N SER A 361 -57.35 -16.13 4.06
CA SER A 361 -56.08 -15.61 4.57
C SER A 361 -55.16 -16.72 5.07
N PHE A 362 -55.68 -17.64 5.89
CA PHE A 362 -54.86 -18.75 6.43
C PHE A 362 -54.26 -19.61 5.32
N ILE A 363 -55.10 -20.06 4.37
CA ILE A 363 -54.67 -20.95 3.29
C ILE A 363 -53.79 -20.22 2.27
N GLY A 364 -54.05 -18.94 2.00
CA GLY A 364 -53.23 -18.14 1.08
C GLY A 364 -51.80 -17.94 1.59
N ILE A 365 -51.62 -17.60 2.87
CA ILE A 365 -50.30 -17.45 3.50
C ILE A 365 -49.56 -18.79 3.48
N ALA A 366 -50.22 -19.86 3.91
CA ALA A 366 -49.61 -21.19 3.99
C ALA A 366 -49.15 -21.68 2.60
N ALA A 367 -49.99 -21.54 1.57
CA ALA A 367 -49.64 -21.97 0.22
C ALA A 367 -48.41 -21.26 -0.34
N VAL A 368 -48.29 -19.94 -0.12
CA VAL A 368 -47.13 -19.15 -0.57
C VAL A 368 -45.88 -19.51 0.22
N GLN A 369 -46.00 -19.72 1.53
CA GLN A 369 -44.88 -20.18 2.37
C GLN A 369 -44.37 -21.55 1.94
N ILE A 370 -45.25 -22.50 1.61
CA ILE A 370 -44.88 -23.80 1.03
C ILE A 370 -44.08 -23.58 -0.27
N GLY A 371 -44.65 -22.82 -1.22
CA GLY A 371 -44.03 -22.61 -2.53
C GLY A 371 -42.66 -21.91 -2.45
N LEU A 372 -42.50 -20.89 -1.61
CA LEU A 372 -41.23 -20.20 -1.42
C LEU A 372 -40.19 -21.10 -0.73
N THR A 373 -40.63 -21.90 0.25
CA THR A 373 -39.77 -22.89 0.93
C THR A 373 -39.26 -23.93 -0.06
N ASP A 374 -40.11 -24.42 -0.95
CA ASP A 374 -39.73 -25.40 -1.99
C ASP A 374 -38.73 -24.81 -2.99
N VAL A 375 -38.87 -23.53 -3.35
CA VAL A 375 -37.89 -22.84 -4.20
C VAL A 375 -36.53 -22.77 -3.50
N LEU A 376 -36.47 -22.33 -2.24
CA LEU A 376 -35.22 -22.27 -1.47
C LEU A 376 -34.56 -23.64 -1.33
N LYS A 377 -35.34 -24.68 -0.97
CA LYS A 377 -34.85 -26.07 -0.88
C LYS A 377 -34.32 -26.57 -2.23
N THR A 378 -34.99 -26.25 -3.34
CA THR A 378 -34.58 -26.67 -4.68
C THR A 378 -33.25 -26.07 -5.12
N ILE A 379 -32.96 -24.83 -4.73
CA ILE A 379 -31.66 -24.18 -4.97
C ILE A 379 -30.63 -24.49 -3.88
N GLY A 380 -30.90 -25.42 -2.95
CA GLY A 380 -29.93 -25.86 -1.94
C GLY A 380 -29.74 -24.90 -0.76
N ILE A 381 -30.62 -23.91 -0.59
CA ILE A 381 -30.59 -23.04 0.59
C ILE A 381 -31.36 -23.72 1.72
N GLU A 382 -30.65 -24.10 2.78
CA GLU A 382 -31.21 -24.69 3.99
C GLU A 382 -31.04 -23.77 5.22
N PRO A 383 -31.98 -23.80 6.17
CA PRO A 383 -31.82 -23.08 7.42
C PRO A 383 -30.90 -23.85 8.39
N ASP A 384 -30.04 -23.09 9.08
CA ASP A 384 -29.42 -23.54 10.32
C ASP A 384 -30.45 -23.48 11.47
N TYR A 385 -31.33 -22.47 11.44
CA TYR A 385 -32.35 -22.23 12.45
C TYR A 385 -33.68 -21.76 11.83
N ILE A 386 -34.79 -22.03 12.50
CA ILE A 386 -36.14 -21.71 12.02
C ILE A 386 -36.94 -21.04 13.12
N ILE A 387 -37.66 -19.97 12.78
CA ILE A 387 -38.55 -19.22 13.69
C ILE A 387 -39.79 -18.74 12.94
N GLY A 388 -40.94 -18.67 13.60
CA GLY A 388 -42.20 -18.26 12.98
C GLY A 388 -43.09 -17.49 13.93
N ASP A 389 -43.96 -16.65 13.38
CA ASP A 389 -44.92 -15.85 14.13
C ASP A 389 -46.36 -16.31 13.85
N GLY A 390 -47.08 -16.76 14.89
CA GLY A 390 -48.49 -17.14 14.81
C GLY A 390 -48.77 -18.26 13.80
N ILE A 391 -49.37 -17.92 12.65
CA ILE A 391 -49.60 -18.89 11.56
C ILE A 391 -48.29 -19.35 10.90
N GLY A 392 -47.23 -18.52 10.95
CA GLY A 392 -45.91 -18.84 10.41
C GLY A 392 -45.26 -20.07 11.05
N GLU A 393 -45.66 -20.47 12.26
CA GLU A 393 -45.20 -21.72 12.87
C GLU A 393 -45.61 -22.97 12.06
N LEU A 394 -46.68 -22.91 11.26
CA LEU A 394 -46.99 -23.98 10.30
C LEU A 394 -45.92 -24.08 9.20
N GLY A 395 -45.40 -22.93 8.75
CA GLY A 395 -44.27 -22.86 7.84
C GLY A 395 -42.99 -23.41 8.47
N CYS A 396 -42.77 -23.16 9.77
CA CYS A 396 -41.66 -23.77 10.51
C CYS A 396 -41.75 -25.29 10.52
N ALA A 397 -42.93 -25.85 10.82
CA ALA A 397 -43.13 -27.29 10.81
C ALA A 397 -42.87 -27.91 9.43
N TYR A 398 -43.23 -27.20 8.34
CA TYR A 398 -42.92 -27.64 6.99
C TYR A 398 -41.42 -27.53 6.63
N ALA A 399 -40.78 -26.43 7.02
CA ALA A 399 -39.34 -26.22 6.85
C ALA A 399 -38.53 -27.32 7.54
N ASP A 400 -38.90 -27.61 8.80
CA ASP A 400 -38.33 -28.65 9.66
C ASP A 400 -38.71 -30.08 9.24
N SER A 401 -39.53 -30.23 8.19
CA SER A 401 -40.01 -31.52 7.66
C SER A 401 -40.83 -32.33 8.67
N CYS A 402 -41.39 -31.67 9.68
CA CYS A 402 -42.42 -32.22 10.57
C CYS A 402 -43.75 -32.39 9.82
N PHE A 403 -44.07 -31.44 8.94
CA PHE A 403 -45.25 -31.46 8.08
C PHE A 403 -44.88 -31.70 6.62
N THR A 404 -45.74 -32.44 5.93
CA THR A 404 -45.87 -32.43 4.48
C THR A 404 -46.62 -31.17 4.01
N ALA A 405 -46.55 -30.87 2.71
CA ALA A 405 -47.28 -29.73 2.14
C ALA A 405 -48.80 -29.88 2.33
N GLU A 406 -49.31 -31.11 2.26
CA GLU A 406 -50.70 -31.47 2.51
C GLU A 406 -51.10 -31.24 3.96
N GLU A 407 -50.29 -31.70 4.91
CA GLU A 407 -50.56 -31.50 6.35
C GLU A 407 -50.51 -30.02 6.72
N MET A 408 -49.55 -29.25 6.18
CA MET A 408 -49.47 -27.82 6.40
C MET A 408 -50.71 -27.08 5.86
N ILE A 409 -51.12 -27.35 4.62
CA ILE A 409 -52.25 -26.63 4.01
C ILE A 409 -53.60 -27.02 4.65
N LEU A 410 -53.78 -28.30 5.01
CA LEU A 410 -54.98 -28.76 5.71
C LEU A 410 -55.06 -28.22 7.14
N SER A 411 -53.91 -28.11 7.83
CA SER A 411 -53.84 -27.47 9.15
C SER A 411 -54.21 -25.99 9.07
N ALA A 412 -53.76 -25.28 8.04
CA ALA A 412 -54.15 -23.89 7.79
C ALA A 412 -55.66 -23.76 7.51
N TYR A 413 -56.23 -24.67 6.71
CA TYR A 413 -57.67 -24.73 6.43
C TYR A 413 -58.49 -24.95 7.71
N SER A 414 -58.14 -25.96 8.52
CA SER A 414 -58.83 -26.25 9.76
C SER A 414 -58.79 -25.09 10.75
N ARG A 415 -57.64 -24.39 10.86
CA ARG A 415 -57.51 -23.19 11.71
C ARG A 415 -58.35 -22.01 11.22
N GLY A 416 -58.36 -21.80 9.91
CA GLY A 416 -59.21 -20.78 9.29
C GLY A 416 -60.70 -21.06 9.52
N LEU A 417 -61.13 -22.32 9.40
CA LEU A 417 -62.52 -22.73 9.59
C LEU A 417 -62.96 -22.58 11.04
N ALA A 418 -62.13 -23.04 11.98
CA ALA A 418 -62.38 -22.85 13.41
C ALA A 418 -62.49 -21.36 13.78
N SER A 419 -61.70 -20.50 13.14
CA SER A 419 -61.77 -19.04 13.34
C SER A 419 -63.05 -18.41 12.77
N THR A 420 -63.72 -19.07 11.82
CA THR A 420 -65.02 -18.62 11.27
C THR A 420 -66.23 -19.17 12.02
N GLU A 421 -66.13 -20.35 12.64
CA GLU A 421 -67.29 -21.08 13.18
C GLU A 421 -67.50 -20.91 14.70
N VAL A 422 -66.57 -20.31 15.44
CA VAL A 422 -66.53 -20.43 16.92
C VAL A 422 -66.61 -19.07 17.65
N SER A 423 -67.65 -18.89 18.47
CA SER A 423 -67.59 -18.11 19.72
C SER A 423 -67.03 -18.99 20.84
N PHE A 424 -65.71 -18.98 20.97
CA PHE A 424 -64.84 -19.69 21.94
C PHE A 424 -65.36 -20.98 22.62
N VAL A 425 -65.26 -22.15 21.96
CA VAL A 425 -65.02 -23.48 22.59
C VAL A 425 -64.29 -24.39 21.60
N MET A 426 -63.06 -24.83 21.92
CA MET A 426 -62.30 -25.80 21.12
C MET A 426 -62.63 -27.24 21.56
N LYS A 427 -62.88 -28.14 20.60
CA LYS A 427 -62.84 -29.60 20.82
C LYS A 427 -61.52 -30.17 20.25
N PRO A 428 -60.96 -31.26 20.81
CA PRO A 428 -59.69 -31.81 20.36
C PRO A 428 -59.78 -32.36 18.93
N MET A 429 -58.78 -32.05 18.09
CA MET A 429 -58.57 -32.72 16.80
C MET A 429 -57.96 -34.11 17.00
N ALA A 430 -58.28 -35.04 16.09
CA ALA A 430 -57.80 -36.42 16.09
C ALA A 430 -56.26 -36.50 15.95
N GLU A 431 -55.66 -37.48 16.61
CA GLU A 431 -54.22 -37.80 16.57
C GLU A 431 -53.77 -38.07 15.12
N LEU A 432 -53.03 -37.12 14.56
CA LEU A 432 -52.18 -37.31 13.38
C LEU A 432 -50.80 -37.75 13.89
N ASP A 433 -50.22 -38.75 13.23
CA ASP A 433 -48.92 -39.34 13.55
C ASP A 433 -47.79 -38.40 13.06
N ILE A 434 -47.63 -37.26 13.73
CA ILE A 434 -46.72 -36.18 13.33
C ILE A 434 -45.30 -36.47 13.83
N LYS A 435 -44.30 -36.25 12.97
CA LYS A 435 -42.88 -36.36 13.34
C LYS A 435 -42.49 -35.37 14.46
N SER A 436 -41.54 -35.75 15.30
CA SER A 436 -41.00 -34.90 16.37
C SER A 436 -40.19 -33.72 15.82
N ARG A 437 -40.31 -32.54 16.46
CA ARG A 437 -39.57 -31.31 16.16
C ARG A 437 -38.05 -31.50 16.30
N SER A 438 -37.28 -30.87 15.42
CA SER A 438 -35.82 -30.82 15.53
C SER A 438 -35.33 -29.65 16.40
N GLU A 439 -34.07 -29.73 16.83
CA GLU A 439 -33.39 -28.66 17.59
C GLU A 439 -33.22 -27.34 16.80
N LYS A 440 -33.39 -27.37 15.46
CA LYS A 440 -33.28 -26.17 14.61
C LYS A 440 -34.45 -25.19 14.81
N TRP A 441 -35.62 -25.69 15.21
CA TRP A 441 -36.83 -24.89 15.31
C TRP A 441 -36.96 -24.26 16.71
N VAL A 442 -36.76 -22.95 16.77
CA VAL A 442 -36.99 -22.12 17.96
C VAL A 442 -38.48 -21.78 18.04
N SER A 443 -39.20 -22.44 18.95
CA SER A 443 -40.63 -22.18 19.19
C SER A 443 -40.87 -20.82 19.82
N THR A 444 -41.97 -20.17 19.42
CA THR A 444 -42.37 -18.87 19.98
C THR A 444 -43.54 -18.96 20.96
N THR A 445 -44.05 -20.16 21.25
CA THR A 445 -45.38 -20.35 21.86
C THR A 445 -45.40 -21.10 23.20
N SER A 446 -44.37 -21.80 23.69
CA SER A 446 -44.17 -22.09 25.14
C SER A 446 -42.78 -22.69 25.42
N SER A 447 -42.26 -22.52 26.65
CA SER A 447 -40.95 -22.98 27.23
C SER A 447 -39.72 -22.05 27.26
N PHE A 448 -39.87 -20.71 27.22
CA PHE A 448 -38.75 -19.79 27.58
C PHE A 448 -38.27 -19.96 29.05
N ARG A 449 -39.05 -20.62 29.91
CA ARG A 449 -38.76 -20.78 31.35
C ARG A 449 -37.75 -21.89 31.68
N GLU A 450 -37.47 -22.81 30.76
CA GLU A 450 -36.50 -23.90 30.97
C GLU A 450 -35.20 -23.72 30.16
N GLN A 451 -35.21 -22.99 29.05
CA GLN A 451 -34.02 -22.78 28.20
C GLN A 451 -32.96 -21.79 28.76
N SER A 452 -33.23 -21.14 29.90
CA SER A 452 -32.42 -20.02 30.41
C SER A 452 -31.54 -20.35 31.63
N LYS A 453 -31.38 -21.63 31.99
CA LYS A 453 -30.39 -22.05 32.98
C LYS A 453 -29.26 -22.79 32.27
N ASP A 454 -28.05 -22.24 32.36
CA ASP A 454 -26.77 -22.67 31.76
C ASP A 454 -26.52 -22.31 30.29
N THR A 455 -25.97 -21.10 30.11
CA THR A 455 -25.46 -20.54 28.84
C THR A 455 -24.22 -21.23 28.28
N ASN A 456 -23.94 -22.50 28.63
CA ASN A 456 -22.83 -23.26 28.06
C ASN A 456 -23.17 -24.70 27.62
N ASN A 457 -24.41 -25.18 27.79
CA ASN A 457 -24.88 -26.48 27.26
C ASN A 457 -26.42 -26.54 27.27
N ALA A 458 -27.08 -25.85 26.33
CA ALA A 458 -28.54 -25.95 26.19
C ALA A 458 -28.91 -27.19 25.36
N GLU A 459 -29.11 -28.33 26.02
CA GLU A 459 -29.82 -29.46 25.42
C GLU A 459 -31.31 -29.08 25.23
N LEU A 460 -31.74 -29.00 23.97
CA LEU A 460 -33.12 -28.67 23.59
C LEU A 460 -34.01 -29.92 23.73
N SER A 461 -34.98 -29.88 24.64
CA SER A 461 -35.88 -31.03 24.88
C SER A 461 -36.76 -31.36 23.66
N PRO A 462 -36.83 -32.63 23.18
CA PRO A 462 -37.53 -33.01 21.95
C PRO A 462 -39.05 -33.22 22.07
N THR A 463 -39.64 -33.07 23.26
CA THR A 463 -40.98 -33.59 23.54
C THR A 463 -41.94 -32.51 24.06
N GLU A 464 -42.42 -31.64 23.17
CA GLU A 464 -43.67 -30.89 23.38
C GLU A 464 -44.68 -31.33 22.30
N PRO A 465 -45.96 -31.59 22.66
CA PRO A 465 -46.98 -31.89 21.67
C PRO A 465 -47.26 -30.63 20.82
N HIS A 466 -47.25 -30.79 19.50
CA HIS A 466 -47.49 -29.72 18.51
C HIS A 466 -48.76 -28.91 18.79
N THR A 467 -49.72 -29.45 19.55
CA THR A 467 -50.96 -28.79 19.94
C THR A 467 -50.77 -27.52 20.80
N HIS A 468 -49.66 -27.40 21.52
CA HIS A 468 -49.40 -26.28 22.45
C HIS A 468 -49.09 -24.95 21.75
N VAL A 469 -48.61 -25.02 20.50
CA VAL A 469 -48.37 -23.87 19.62
C VAL A 469 -49.65 -23.05 19.39
N PHE A 470 -50.81 -23.69 19.56
CA PHE A 470 -52.10 -23.15 19.12
C PHE A 470 -52.90 -22.45 20.24
N GLU A 471 -52.44 -22.46 21.49
CA GLU A 471 -53.19 -21.93 22.65
C GLU A 471 -52.50 -20.74 23.38
N SER A 472 -51.23 -20.45 23.08
CA SER A 472 -50.39 -19.53 23.86
C SER A 472 -49.97 -18.27 23.07
N PRO A 473 -49.75 -17.11 23.74
CA PRO A 473 -49.34 -15.87 23.07
C PRO A 473 -47.94 -16.00 22.44
N ALA A 474 -47.81 -15.59 21.17
CA ALA A 474 -46.54 -15.61 20.45
C ALA A 474 -45.52 -14.63 21.06
N LEU A 475 -44.39 -15.14 21.53
CA LEU A 475 -43.28 -14.37 22.13
C LEU A 475 -42.18 -14.07 21.09
N PHE A 476 -42.57 -13.68 19.87
CA PHE A 476 -41.65 -13.52 18.74
C PHE A 476 -40.49 -12.57 19.04
N GLU A 477 -40.73 -11.41 19.66
CA GLU A 477 -39.67 -10.44 20.01
C GLU A 477 -38.60 -11.05 20.92
N LYS A 478 -39.00 -11.90 21.88
CA LYS A 478 -38.06 -12.56 22.81
C LYS A 478 -37.26 -13.65 22.10
N ALA A 479 -37.93 -14.46 21.28
CA ALA A 479 -37.27 -15.50 20.50
C ALA A 479 -36.31 -14.91 19.45
N ALA A 480 -36.66 -13.78 18.83
CA ALA A 480 -35.82 -13.07 17.87
C ALA A 480 -34.48 -12.58 18.48
N ARG A 481 -34.39 -12.35 19.79
CA ARG A 481 -33.12 -11.99 20.46
C ARG A 481 -32.10 -13.13 20.49
N LEU A 482 -32.54 -14.38 20.30
CA LEU A 482 -31.66 -15.55 20.19
C LEU A 482 -30.96 -15.62 18.83
N ILE A 483 -31.41 -14.84 17.84
CA ILE A 483 -30.77 -14.79 16.52
C ILE A 483 -29.32 -14.35 16.70
N HIS A 484 -28.42 -15.13 16.10
CA HIS A 484 -26.97 -14.94 16.22
C HIS A 484 -26.56 -13.57 15.69
N ALA A 485 -25.50 -13.01 16.27
CA ALA A 485 -24.77 -11.90 15.67
C ALA A 485 -24.26 -12.33 14.27
N ASN A 486 -24.28 -11.45 13.29
CA ASN A 486 -23.86 -11.67 11.90
C ASN A 486 -24.69 -12.71 11.10
N ALA A 487 -25.88 -13.09 11.57
CA ALA A 487 -26.77 -14.02 10.87
C ALA A 487 -27.41 -13.41 9.61
N ILE A 488 -27.86 -14.28 8.70
CA ILE A 488 -28.76 -13.95 7.59
C ILE A 488 -30.16 -14.42 7.98
N THR A 489 -31.14 -13.52 8.03
CA THR A 489 -32.55 -13.89 8.20
C THR A 489 -33.27 -13.81 6.86
N ILE A 490 -33.95 -14.88 6.47
CA ILE A 490 -34.73 -14.97 5.23
C ILE A 490 -36.20 -14.95 5.61
N GLU A 491 -36.89 -13.87 5.26
CA GLU A 491 -38.31 -13.70 5.55
C GLU A 491 -39.16 -14.39 4.47
N ILE A 492 -39.81 -15.49 4.86
CA ILE A 492 -40.62 -16.35 3.99
C ILE A 492 -42.09 -16.05 4.26
N ALA A 493 -42.65 -15.16 3.45
CA ALA A 493 -44.02 -14.71 3.56
C ALA A 493 -44.53 -14.18 2.21
N PRO A 494 -45.86 -13.99 2.06
CA PRO A 494 -46.49 -13.20 0.99
C PRO A 494 -46.04 -11.73 0.89
N HIS A 495 -45.51 -11.19 1.97
CA HIS A 495 -44.98 -9.84 2.07
C HIS A 495 -43.99 -9.77 3.25
N GLY A 496 -42.86 -9.09 3.06
CA GLY A 496 -41.92 -8.76 4.13
C GLY A 496 -42.47 -7.79 5.18
N LEU A 497 -43.43 -8.23 6.00
CA LEU A 497 -44.13 -7.43 7.00
C LEU A 497 -43.27 -7.17 8.26
N LEU A 498 -42.41 -8.13 8.62
CA LEU A 498 -41.67 -8.09 9.88
C LEU A 498 -40.41 -7.22 9.81
N GLN A 499 -40.09 -6.60 8.67
CA GLN A 499 -38.90 -5.78 8.47
C GLN A 499 -38.70 -4.73 9.58
N ALA A 500 -39.75 -3.99 9.95
CA ALA A 500 -39.65 -2.97 10.99
C ALA A 500 -39.46 -3.54 12.41
N ILE A 501 -40.00 -4.73 12.69
CA ILE A 501 -39.90 -5.41 14.00
C ILE A 501 -38.54 -6.10 14.13
N LEU A 502 -38.10 -6.77 13.07
CA LEU A 502 -36.79 -7.39 12.94
C LEU A 502 -35.69 -6.33 13.05
N LEU A 503 -35.78 -5.20 12.34
CA LEU A 503 -34.80 -4.10 12.46
C LEU A 503 -34.67 -3.51 13.88
N ARG A 504 -35.74 -3.55 14.68
CA ARG A 504 -35.72 -3.08 16.08
C ARG A 504 -35.22 -4.13 17.07
N SER A 505 -35.43 -5.42 16.78
CA SER A 505 -35.21 -6.52 17.72
C SER A 505 -33.93 -7.30 17.46
N LEU A 506 -33.42 -7.25 16.22
CA LEU A 506 -32.19 -7.90 15.80
C LEU A 506 -30.96 -7.08 16.20
N LYS A 507 -29.82 -7.77 16.32
CA LYS A 507 -28.51 -7.12 16.50
C LYS A 507 -28.14 -6.36 15.21
N LYS A 508 -27.34 -5.29 15.34
CA LYS A 508 -27.01 -4.36 14.23
C LYS A 508 -26.34 -5.02 13.02
N ASP A 509 -25.76 -6.19 13.20
CA ASP A 509 -24.98 -6.94 12.23
C ASP A 509 -25.76 -8.09 11.55
N VAL A 510 -27.04 -8.30 11.91
CA VAL A 510 -27.93 -9.25 11.24
C VAL A 510 -28.47 -8.64 9.94
N ILE A 511 -28.45 -9.41 8.86
CA ILE A 511 -28.95 -8.97 7.55
C ILE A 511 -30.25 -9.70 7.23
N ASN A 512 -31.30 -8.94 7.00
CA ASN A 512 -32.63 -9.48 6.71
C ASN A 512 -32.98 -9.36 5.23
N VAL A 513 -33.43 -10.46 4.63
CA VAL A 513 -33.76 -10.57 3.21
C VAL A 513 -35.20 -11.05 3.07
N ALA A 514 -36.10 -10.18 2.60
CA ALA A 514 -37.46 -10.59 2.22
C ALA A 514 -37.50 -11.14 0.80
N LEU A 515 -38.25 -12.23 0.61
CA LEU A 515 -38.39 -12.88 -0.69
C LEU A 515 -39.45 -12.24 -1.59
N THR A 516 -40.42 -11.54 -1.00
CA THR A 516 -41.56 -10.95 -1.71
C THR A 516 -41.90 -9.57 -1.17
N GLN A 517 -42.51 -8.75 -2.03
CA GLN A 517 -42.91 -7.39 -1.70
C GLN A 517 -44.35 -7.14 -2.18
N LYS A 518 -45.16 -6.62 -1.26
CA LYS A 518 -46.52 -6.21 -1.54
C LYS A 518 -46.52 -5.08 -2.58
N ASP A 519 -47.47 -5.13 -3.51
CA ASP A 519 -47.67 -4.15 -4.58
C ASP A 519 -46.51 -4.04 -5.60
N HIS A 520 -45.49 -4.92 -5.54
CA HIS A 520 -44.44 -4.95 -6.56
C HIS A 520 -45.00 -5.50 -7.89
N PRO A 521 -44.68 -4.87 -9.05
CA PRO A 521 -45.24 -5.27 -10.35
C PRO A 521 -44.84 -6.69 -10.78
N ASP A 522 -43.67 -7.16 -10.36
CA ASP A 522 -43.18 -8.52 -10.63
C ASP A 522 -42.49 -9.13 -9.40
N ASN A 523 -43.18 -10.04 -8.69
CA ASN A 523 -42.60 -10.71 -7.53
C ASN A 523 -41.55 -11.78 -7.90
N VAL A 524 -41.47 -12.22 -9.17
CA VAL A 524 -40.35 -13.06 -9.64
C VAL A 524 -39.05 -12.25 -9.61
N GLN A 525 -39.10 -10.98 -10.02
CA GLN A 525 -37.95 -10.08 -9.93
C GLN A 525 -37.51 -9.87 -8.47
N CYS A 526 -38.45 -9.65 -7.54
CA CYS A 526 -38.13 -9.54 -6.11
C CYS A 526 -37.43 -10.80 -5.60
N LEU A 527 -38.00 -11.97 -5.88
CA LEU A 527 -37.45 -13.25 -5.44
C LEU A 527 -36.05 -13.50 -6.00
N PHE A 528 -35.84 -13.28 -7.30
CA PHE A 528 -34.52 -13.52 -7.90
C PHE A 528 -33.49 -12.48 -7.45
N THR A 529 -33.90 -11.24 -7.20
CA THR A 529 -33.02 -10.23 -6.59
C THR A 529 -32.65 -10.64 -5.17
N ALA A 530 -33.60 -11.15 -4.38
CA ALA A 530 -33.34 -11.67 -3.04
C ALA A 530 -32.37 -12.86 -3.07
N ILE A 531 -32.53 -13.80 -4.02
CA ILE A 531 -31.61 -14.93 -4.20
C ILE A 531 -30.20 -14.44 -4.59
N GLY A 532 -30.09 -13.43 -5.47
CA GLY A 532 -28.82 -12.79 -5.80
C GLY A 532 -28.14 -12.18 -4.57
N LYS A 533 -28.90 -11.46 -3.74
CA LYS A 533 -28.40 -10.93 -2.46
C LYS A 533 -27.93 -12.04 -1.52
N LEU A 534 -28.65 -13.16 -1.45
CA LEU A 534 -28.22 -14.30 -0.65
C LEU A 534 -26.88 -14.88 -1.13
N TYR A 535 -26.62 -14.86 -2.44
CA TYR A 535 -25.33 -15.22 -2.99
C TYR A 535 -24.21 -14.27 -2.56
N ASP A 536 -24.44 -12.95 -2.65
CA ASP A 536 -23.49 -11.93 -2.20
C ASP A 536 -23.17 -12.04 -0.71
N LEU A 537 -24.17 -12.45 0.10
CA LEU A 537 -24.02 -12.69 1.53
C LEU A 537 -23.27 -13.98 1.89
N GLY A 538 -22.89 -14.78 0.89
CA GLY A 538 -22.06 -15.98 1.05
C GLY A 538 -22.81 -17.31 0.96
N LEU A 539 -24.05 -17.33 0.48
CA LEU A 539 -24.75 -18.58 0.17
C LEU A 539 -24.50 -19.01 -1.28
N ASN A 540 -24.73 -20.28 -1.60
CA ASN A 540 -24.46 -20.84 -2.93
C ASN A 540 -25.73 -21.46 -3.53
N PRO A 541 -26.65 -20.64 -4.06
CA PRO A 541 -27.87 -21.16 -4.65
C PRO A 541 -27.57 -21.91 -5.96
N HIS A 542 -28.05 -23.15 -6.07
CA HIS A 542 -28.01 -23.96 -7.30
C HIS A 542 -29.05 -23.50 -8.33
N LEU A 543 -28.80 -22.34 -8.94
CA LEU A 543 -29.74 -21.61 -9.79
C LEU A 543 -30.23 -22.40 -11.00
N ALA A 544 -29.45 -23.35 -11.51
CA ALA A 544 -29.85 -24.16 -12.66
C ALA A 544 -31.14 -24.96 -12.41
N ASN A 545 -31.48 -25.26 -11.14
CA ASN A 545 -32.61 -26.13 -10.77
C ASN A 545 -33.99 -25.44 -10.89
N ILE A 546 -34.04 -24.11 -10.99
CA ILE A 546 -35.29 -23.34 -11.10
C ILE A 546 -35.61 -22.90 -12.53
N TYR A 547 -34.72 -23.17 -13.48
CA TYR A 547 -34.88 -22.88 -14.91
C TYR A 547 -35.07 -24.17 -15.72
N PRO A 548 -35.59 -24.07 -16.97
CA PRO A 548 -35.59 -25.22 -17.88
C PRO A 548 -34.19 -25.80 -18.09
N HIS A 549 -34.11 -27.13 -18.14
CA HIS A 549 -32.84 -27.85 -18.19
C HIS A 549 -32.05 -27.58 -19.49
N VAL A 550 -30.82 -27.11 -19.34
CA VAL A 550 -29.86 -26.91 -20.45
C VAL A 550 -28.78 -27.99 -20.39
N PRO A 551 -28.72 -28.93 -21.36
CA PRO A 551 -27.81 -30.08 -21.30
C PRO A 551 -26.37 -29.71 -21.67
N PHE A 552 -25.42 -30.25 -20.90
CA PHE A 552 -24.00 -30.26 -21.26
C PHE A 552 -23.65 -31.38 -22.26
N PRO A 553 -22.57 -31.22 -23.05
CA PRO A 553 -21.79 -29.99 -23.23
C PRO A 553 -22.58 -28.90 -23.95
N VAL A 554 -22.25 -27.63 -23.74
CA VAL A 554 -22.87 -26.52 -24.48
C VAL A 554 -22.58 -26.59 -25.99
N SER A 555 -23.40 -25.90 -26.77
CA SER A 555 -23.31 -25.84 -28.22
C SER A 555 -22.08 -25.06 -28.72
N GLN A 556 -21.69 -25.34 -29.95
CA GLN A 556 -20.67 -24.58 -30.66
C GLN A 556 -21.16 -23.15 -30.92
N GLY A 557 -20.27 -22.17 -30.78
CA GLY A 557 -20.62 -20.75 -30.89
C GLY A 557 -21.11 -20.11 -29.59
N THR A 558 -21.21 -20.87 -28.50
CA THR A 558 -21.45 -20.30 -27.17
C THR A 558 -20.21 -19.50 -26.73
N PRO A 559 -20.34 -18.20 -26.36
CA PRO A 559 -19.21 -17.30 -26.11
C PRO A 559 -18.13 -17.85 -25.16
N MET A 560 -16.87 -17.57 -25.48
CA MET A 560 -15.73 -17.93 -24.62
C MET A 560 -15.75 -17.11 -23.33
N LEU A 561 -15.30 -17.68 -22.21
CA LEU A 561 -15.33 -17.01 -20.90
C LEU A 561 -13.93 -16.60 -20.38
N ALA A 562 -12.86 -17.23 -20.88
CA ALA A 562 -11.51 -17.03 -20.32
C ALA A 562 -11.02 -15.57 -20.35
N HIS A 563 -11.41 -14.80 -21.37
CA HIS A 563 -11.05 -13.38 -21.52
C HIS A 563 -11.77 -12.44 -20.55
N LEU A 564 -12.76 -12.93 -19.79
CA LEU A 564 -13.49 -12.16 -18.79
C LEU A 564 -12.92 -12.34 -17.38
N VAL A 565 -12.03 -13.32 -17.20
CA VAL A 565 -11.40 -13.59 -15.91
C VAL A 565 -10.25 -12.61 -15.72
N GLU A 566 -10.52 -11.53 -14.99
CA GLU A 566 -9.51 -10.57 -14.56
C GLU A 566 -8.95 -10.96 -13.18
N TRP A 567 -7.69 -10.57 -12.95
CA TRP A 567 -6.92 -10.91 -11.76
C TRP A 567 -6.48 -9.63 -11.04
N GLU A 568 -6.07 -9.78 -9.79
CA GLU A 568 -5.40 -8.70 -9.05
C GLU A 568 -3.94 -8.63 -9.48
N HIS A 569 -3.63 -7.76 -10.44
CA HIS A 569 -2.28 -7.51 -10.96
C HIS A 569 -1.70 -6.17 -10.47
N SER A 570 -2.13 -5.66 -9.31
CA SER A 570 -1.56 -4.42 -8.73
C SER A 570 -0.10 -4.57 -8.29
N GLU A 571 0.33 -5.77 -7.93
CA GLU A 571 1.72 -6.04 -7.56
C GLU A 571 2.60 -6.30 -8.79
N ASN A 572 3.72 -5.58 -8.87
CA ASN A 572 4.76 -5.88 -9.84
C ASN A 572 5.62 -7.01 -9.31
N TRP A 573 5.87 -8.00 -10.16
CA TRP A 573 6.77 -9.10 -9.84
C TRP A 573 8.12 -8.87 -10.51
N TYR A 574 9.19 -9.34 -9.87
CA TYR A 574 10.53 -9.28 -10.47
C TYR A 574 10.55 -10.02 -11.81
N VAL A 575 10.70 -9.25 -12.89
CA VAL A 575 10.97 -9.77 -14.23
C VAL A 575 12.45 -9.54 -14.51
N MET A 576 13.20 -10.62 -14.74
CA MET A 576 14.63 -10.52 -15.03
C MET A 576 14.84 -9.72 -16.32
N THR A 577 15.31 -8.48 -16.19
CA THR A 577 15.66 -7.64 -17.32
C THR A 577 17.09 -7.95 -17.75
N PHE A 578 17.25 -8.45 -18.97
CA PHE A 578 18.57 -8.60 -19.56
C PHE A 578 19.01 -7.25 -20.13
N ASN A 579 19.59 -6.40 -19.29
CA ASN A 579 20.37 -5.25 -19.76
C ASN A 579 21.74 -5.78 -20.16
N GLU A 580 22.14 -5.61 -21.43
CA GLU A 580 23.52 -5.88 -21.84
C GLU A 580 24.45 -5.07 -20.91
N LEU A 581 25.18 -5.76 -20.02
CA LEU A 581 26.22 -5.16 -19.21
C LEU A 581 27.36 -4.72 -20.14
N GLU A 582 27.23 -3.53 -20.72
CA GLU A 582 28.33 -2.91 -21.43
C GLU A 582 29.47 -2.67 -20.44
N LYS A 583 30.65 -3.23 -20.74
CA LYS A 583 31.85 -2.99 -19.95
C LYS A 583 32.14 -1.48 -19.93
N MET A 584 32.06 -0.88 -18.75
CA MET A 584 32.23 0.57 -18.59
C MET A 584 33.65 0.98 -19.01
N LYS A 585 33.77 1.80 -20.07
CA LYS A 585 35.08 2.24 -20.59
C LYS A 585 35.71 3.35 -19.75
N ILE A 586 34.89 4.16 -19.11
CA ILE A 586 35.25 5.32 -18.28
C ILE A 586 35.04 4.93 -16.81
N GLY A 587 35.93 5.36 -15.91
CA GLY A 587 35.83 5.05 -14.48
C GLY A 587 34.83 5.93 -13.72
N GLU A 588 33.80 6.44 -14.39
CA GLU A 588 32.79 7.35 -13.83
C GLU A 588 31.40 6.76 -14.06
N ARG A 589 30.57 6.73 -13.01
CA ARG A 589 29.19 6.24 -13.02
C ARG A 589 28.30 7.23 -12.30
N THR A 590 27.20 7.62 -12.94
CA THR A 590 26.13 8.38 -12.29
C THR A 590 25.02 7.42 -11.86
N VAL A 591 24.60 7.51 -10.59
CA VAL A 591 23.52 6.70 -10.01
C VAL A 591 22.46 7.63 -9.47
N LYS A 592 21.21 7.40 -9.88
CA LYS A 592 20.03 8.10 -9.36
C LYS A 592 19.30 7.20 -8.39
N ILE A 593 18.99 7.72 -7.22
CA ILE A 593 18.35 6.98 -6.12
C ILE A 593 17.08 7.70 -5.73
N SER A 594 15.96 6.98 -5.72
CA SER A 594 14.67 7.45 -5.20
C SER A 594 14.13 6.43 -4.22
N ILE A 595 13.48 6.88 -3.15
CA ILE A 595 12.75 5.98 -2.24
C ILE A 595 11.44 5.48 -2.84
N ASP A 596 10.97 6.10 -3.92
CA ASP A 596 9.81 5.62 -4.68
C ASP A 596 10.15 4.39 -5.55
N ASP A 597 11.44 4.09 -5.72
CA ASP A 597 11.92 2.91 -6.43
C ASP A 597 12.01 1.73 -5.44
N GLU A 598 11.35 0.62 -5.77
CA GLU A 598 11.32 -0.60 -4.96
C GLU A 598 12.73 -1.13 -4.63
N GLU A 599 13.73 -0.89 -5.49
CA GLU A 599 15.13 -1.27 -5.22
C GLU A 599 15.70 -0.56 -3.99
N TYR A 600 15.27 0.68 -3.72
CA TYR A 600 15.83 1.56 -2.68
C TYR A 600 14.85 1.88 -1.54
N ASP A 601 13.57 1.46 -1.61
CA ASP A 601 12.56 1.72 -0.56
C ASP A 601 13.03 1.27 0.84
N TYR A 602 13.81 0.18 0.94
CA TYR A 602 14.34 -0.28 2.23
C TYR A 602 15.15 0.79 2.98
N MET A 603 15.71 1.78 2.26
CA MET A 603 16.44 2.91 2.82
C MET A 603 15.57 3.79 3.71
N THR A 604 14.24 3.81 3.54
CA THR A 604 13.30 4.50 4.45
C THR A 604 13.45 4.05 5.90
N GLY A 605 13.97 2.83 6.13
CA GLY A 605 14.23 2.29 7.45
C GLY A 605 15.50 2.79 8.14
N HIS A 606 16.37 3.54 7.45
CA HIS A 606 17.63 4.06 8.00
C HIS A 606 17.47 5.48 8.57
N VAL A 607 16.63 5.59 9.60
CA VAL A 607 16.33 6.86 10.27
C VAL A 607 17.26 7.10 11.46
N ILE A 608 17.97 8.22 11.44
CA ILE A 608 18.88 8.65 12.52
C ILE A 608 18.55 10.10 12.88
N ASP A 609 18.26 10.34 14.17
CA ASP A 609 17.82 11.64 14.69
C ASP A 609 16.62 12.23 13.92
N GLY A 610 15.68 11.37 13.52
CA GLY A 610 14.49 11.75 12.75
C GLY A 610 14.74 12.12 11.28
N ARG A 611 15.97 11.94 10.77
CA ARG A 611 16.31 12.13 9.35
C ARG A 611 16.50 10.79 8.67
N ASN A 612 15.99 10.67 7.44
CA ASN A 612 16.29 9.52 6.60
C ASN A 612 17.68 9.74 5.97
N LEU A 613 18.72 9.15 6.57
CA LEU A 613 20.10 9.34 6.12
C LEU A 613 20.50 8.21 5.19
N TYR A 614 21.26 8.52 4.15
CA TYR A 614 21.83 7.49 3.29
C TYR A 614 22.85 6.63 4.08
N PRO A 615 22.71 5.29 4.12
CA PRO A 615 23.58 4.43 4.92
C PRO A 615 25.04 4.53 4.49
N ALA A 616 25.97 4.58 5.46
CA ALA A 616 27.41 4.62 5.19
C ALA A 616 27.87 3.41 4.36
N THR A 617 27.25 2.25 4.58
CA THR A 617 27.50 1.00 3.86
C THR A 617 26.93 1.01 2.43
N GLY A 618 25.90 1.83 2.16
CA GLY A 618 25.33 2.02 0.82
C GLY A 618 26.36 2.58 -0.15
N TYR A 619 27.13 3.59 0.29
CA TYR A 619 28.20 4.19 -0.52
C TYR A 619 29.24 3.16 -0.95
N LEU A 620 29.56 2.22 -0.06
CA LEU A 620 30.54 1.17 -0.33
C LEU A 620 30.02 0.15 -1.34
N VAL A 621 28.74 -0.19 -1.28
CA VAL A 621 28.11 -1.08 -2.28
C VAL A 621 28.09 -0.42 -3.66
N LEU A 622 27.74 0.87 -3.78
CA LEU A 622 27.79 1.60 -5.06
C LEU A 622 29.19 1.58 -5.69
N VAL A 623 30.23 1.77 -4.87
CA VAL A 623 31.63 1.71 -5.34
C VAL A 623 32.01 0.28 -5.75
N TRP A 624 31.58 -0.72 -4.98
CA TRP A 624 31.82 -2.13 -5.29
C TRP A 624 31.18 -2.54 -6.62
N GLU A 625 29.91 -2.18 -6.84
CA GLU A 625 29.22 -2.38 -8.11
C GLU A 625 29.95 -1.72 -9.28
N THR A 626 30.35 -0.45 -9.09
CA THR A 626 31.05 0.31 -10.12
C THR A 626 32.38 -0.36 -10.50
N LEU A 627 33.14 -0.84 -9.50
CA LEU A 627 34.36 -1.61 -9.74
C LEU A 627 34.08 -2.92 -10.50
N ALA A 628 33.02 -3.65 -10.13
CA ALA A 628 32.66 -4.90 -10.80
C ALA A 628 32.24 -4.65 -12.28
N MET A 629 31.49 -3.58 -12.54
CA MET A 629 31.15 -3.13 -13.90
C MET A 629 32.39 -2.78 -14.73
N MET A 630 33.40 -2.14 -14.13
CA MET A 630 34.68 -1.87 -14.81
C MET A 630 35.45 -3.15 -15.16
N ILE A 631 35.35 -4.19 -14.32
CA ILE A 631 35.95 -5.50 -14.55
C ILE A 631 35.16 -6.28 -15.62
N GLY A 632 33.85 -6.09 -15.68
CA GLY A 632 32.91 -6.82 -16.55
C GLY A 632 32.32 -8.06 -15.88
N GLU A 633 32.19 -8.05 -14.55
CA GLU A 633 31.60 -9.13 -13.75
C GLU A 633 30.45 -8.59 -12.88
N VAL A 634 29.57 -9.48 -12.43
CA VAL A 634 28.52 -9.12 -11.45
C VAL A 634 29.18 -8.96 -10.07
N TYR A 635 28.85 -7.89 -9.34
CA TYR A 635 29.53 -7.55 -8.09
C TYR A 635 29.46 -8.65 -7.02
N THR A 636 28.37 -9.43 -7.00
CA THR A 636 28.21 -10.59 -6.11
C THR A 636 29.25 -11.70 -6.32
N ASN A 637 29.95 -11.71 -7.45
CA ASN A 637 31.05 -12.65 -7.72
C ASN A 637 32.44 -12.02 -7.51
N VAL A 638 32.53 -10.72 -7.24
CA VAL A 638 33.78 -9.98 -7.13
C VAL A 638 34.11 -9.74 -5.66
N SER A 639 35.11 -10.44 -5.13
CA SER A 639 35.62 -10.14 -3.78
C SER A 639 36.45 -8.84 -3.77
N VAL A 640 36.24 -7.98 -2.77
CA VAL A 640 36.72 -6.59 -2.77
C VAL A 640 37.35 -6.19 -1.42
N VAL A 641 38.33 -5.29 -1.49
CA VAL A 641 38.98 -4.68 -0.33
C VAL A 641 38.93 -3.16 -0.45
N PHE A 642 38.39 -2.51 0.59
CA PHE A 642 38.42 -1.07 0.79
C PHE A 642 39.54 -0.68 1.76
N LYS A 643 40.17 0.46 1.53
CA LYS A 643 41.24 1.04 2.37
C LYS A 643 40.98 2.51 2.63
N ASN A 644 41.18 2.95 3.87
CA ASN A 644 41.16 4.36 4.29
C ASN A 644 39.91 5.12 3.81
N VAL A 645 38.73 4.50 3.95
CA VAL A 645 37.46 5.14 3.62
C VAL A 645 37.20 6.28 4.61
N ARG A 646 36.84 7.45 4.11
CA ARG A 646 36.44 8.62 4.89
C ARG A 646 35.07 9.10 4.44
N PHE A 647 34.14 9.18 5.39
CA PHE A 647 32.82 9.77 5.21
C PHE A 647 32.91 11.24 5.63
N GLN A 648 32.80 12.15 4.67
CA GLN A 648 32.96 13.59 4.90
C GLN A 648 31.62 14.24 5.29
N ARG A 649 30.51 13.73 4.74
CA ARG A 649 29.16 14.22 4.99
C ARG A 649 28.16 13.07 4.86
N ALA A 650 27.14 13.04 5.72
CA ALA A 650 25.98 12.18 5.54
C ALA A 650 24.96 12.84 4.60
N THR A 651 24.48 12.11 3.61
CA THR A 651 23.44 12.59 2.68
C THR A 651 22.06 12.33 3.26
N ASN A 652 21.16 13.32 3.17
CA ASN A 652 19.76 13.16 3.56
C ASN A 652 18.95 12.73 2.35
N ILE A 653 18.16 11.66 2.51
CA ILE A 653 17.27 11.16 1.48
C ILE A 653 16.00 12.04 1.48
N PRO A 654 15.68 12.73 0.38
CA PRO A 654 14.48 13.54 0.28
C PRO A 654 13.23 12.63 0.31
N LYS A 655 12.13 13.15 0.84
CA LYS A 655 10.84 12.43 0.83
C LYS A 655 10.22 12.34 -0.57
N GLU A 656 10.55 13.30 -1.43
CA GLU A 656 10.10 13.39 -2.81
C GLU A 656 11.29 13.83 -3.67
N GLY A 657 11.51 13.16 -4.80
CA GLY A 657 12.59 13.44 -5.74
C GLY A 657 13.80 12.50 -5.63
N ASN A 658 14.79 12.74 -6.49
CA ASN A 658 15.92 11.84 -6.69
C ASN A 658 17.22 12.41 -6.10
N LEU A 659 18.00 11.56 -5.43
CA LEU A 659 19.42 11.80 -5.17
C LEU A 659 20.23 11.39 -6.39
N GLU A 660 21.25 12.18 -6.73
CA GLU A 660 22.17 11.86 -7.81
C GLU A 660 23.61 11.81 -7.27
N PHE A 661 24.21 10.63 -7.35
CA PHE A 661 25.60 10.39 -6.98
C PHE A 661 26.45 10.17 -8.21
N ILE A 662 27.60 10.82 -8.25
CA ILE A 662 28.64 10.59 -9.25
C ILE A 662 29.78 9.84 -8.57
N ILE A 663 29.98 8.59 -8.96
CA ILE A 663 31.03 7.71 -8.46
C ILE A 663 32.17 7.70 -9.47
N THR A 664 33.37 8.06 -9.02
CA THR A 664 34.59 8.02 -9.83
C THR A 664 35.59 7.05 -9.22
N ILE A 665 36.15 6.15 -10.02
CA ILE A 665 37.22 5.20 -9.64
C ILE A 665 38.39 5.33 -10.62
N GLN A 666 39.56 5.68 -10.09
CA GLN A 666 40.79 5.77 -10.85
C GLN A 666 41.37 4.37 -11.10
N LYS A 667 41.49 3.95 -12.37
CA LYS A 667 41.87 2.57 -12.76
C LYS A 667 43.21 2.08 -12.20
N GLU A 668 44.22 2.94 -12.07
CA GLU A 668 45.56 2.52 -11.64
C GLU A 668 45.74 2.55 -10.12
N SER A 669 45.25 3.61 -9.46
CA SER A 669 45.42 3.78 -8.01
C SER A 669 44.35 3.05 -7.20
N GLY A 670 43.18 2.78 -7.79
CA GLY A 670 41.99 2.30 -7.09
C GLY A 670 41.37 3.36 -6.17
N ASN A 671 41.84 4.61 -6.22
CA ASN A 671 41.23 5.69 -5.44
C ASN A 671 39.84 6.00 -6.00
N PHE A 672 38.87 6.08 -5.11
CA PHE A 672 37.50 6.42 -5.45
C PHE A 672 37.03 7.67 -4.73
N GLU A 673 36.09 8.36 -5.36
CA GLU A 673 35.39 9.52 -4.85
C GLU A 673 33.91 9.38 -5.22
N ILE A 674 33.03 9.66 -4.26
CA ILE A 674 31.60 9.84 -4.50
C ILE A 674 31.30 11.32 -4.27
N SER A 675 30.59 11.93 -5.21
CA SER A 675 30.14 13.31 -5.12
C SER A 675 28.63 13.44 -5.30
N GLU A 676 28.07 14.45 -4.66
CA GLU A 676 26.66 14.84 -4.74
C GLU A 676 26.61 16.35 -5.02
N SER A 677 25.96 16.76 -6.11
CA SER A 677 25.89 18.17 -6.54
C SER A 677 27.26 18.85 -6.60
N GLY A 678 28.28 18.13 -7.07
CA GLY A 678 29.66 18.62 -7.21
C GLY A 678 30.48 18.67 -5.90
N VAL A 679 29.94 18.18 -4.78
CA VAL A 679 30.65 18.12 -3.50
C VAL A 679 31.00 16.69 -3.14
N SER A 680 32.28 16.44 -2.83
CA SER A 680 32.74 15.13 -2.33
C SER A 680 32.05 14.77 -1.01
N ILE A 681 31.53 13.55 -0.94
CA ILE A 681 30.87 13.00 0.25
C ILE A 681 31.63 11.82 0.86
N VAL A 682 32.24 10.96 0.02
CA VAL A 682 33.00 9.79 0.46
C VAL A 682 34.25 9.62 -0.40
N THR A 683 35.38 9.34 0.24
CA THR A 683 36.65 9.07 -0.45
C THR A 683 37.32 7.82 0.13
N GLY A 684 38.12 7.13 -0.67
CA GLY A 684 38.90 5.98 -0.20
C GLY A 684 39.65 5.27 -1.32
N GLY A 685 40.24 4.11 -1.02
CA GLY A 685 40.81 3.20 -2.01
C GLY A 685 40.04 1.89 -2.09
N VAL A 686 39.86 1.34 -3.28
CA VAL A 686 39.17 0.07 -3.53
C VAL A 686 39.92 -0.76 -4.58
N PHE A 687 39.98 -2.07 -4.39
CA PHE A 687 40.50 -3.00 -5.40
C PHE A 687 39.89 -4.39 -5.24
N ALA A 688 39.76 -5.12 -6.35
CA ALA A 688 39.31 -6.50 -6.35
C ALA A 688 40.46 -7.43 -5.94
N LYS A 689 40.17 -8.42 -5.10
CA LYS A 689 41.13 -9.45 -4.69
C LYS A 689 40.39 -10.76 -4.46
N LYS A 690 40.87 -11.87 -5.03
CA LYS A 690 40.31 -13.22 -4.78
C LYS A 690 40.79 -13.77 -3.43
N ASN A 691 39.98 -14.62 -2.80
CA ASN A 691 40.29 -15.33 -1.54
C ASN A 691 40.69 -14.39 -0.39
N VAL A 692 40.01 -13.25 -0.24
CA VAL A 692 40.29 -12.28 0.83
C VAL A 692 40.15 -12.90 2.21
N GLY A 693 39.26 -13.89 2.36
CA GLY A 693 39.06 -14.65 3.59
C GLY A 693 40.32 -15.32 4.13
N GLN A 694 41.29 -15.65 3.26
CA GLN A 694 42.57 -16.26 3.67
C GLN A 694 43.54 -15.24 4.29
N ASP A 695 43.38 -13.94 4.01
CA ASP A 695 44.18 -12.87 4.63
C ASP A 695 43.68 -12.48 6.03
N LEU A 696 42.52 -13.02 6.46
CA LEU A 696 41.94 -12.72 7.77
C LEU A 696 42.86 -13.27 8.86
N ARG A 697 43.33 -12.39 9.76
CA ARG A 697 44.20 -12.82 10.87
C ARG A 697 43.44 -13.81 11.77
N VAL A 698 44.10 -14.87 12.22
CA VAL A 698 43.55 -15.71 13.29
C VAL A 698 43.49 -14.85 14.57
N LEU A 699 42.28 -14.61 15.08
CA LEU A 699 42.06 -13.88 16.32
C LEU A 699 41.70 -14.90 17.43
N PRO A 700 42.23 -14.75 18.65
CA PRO A 700 41.94 -15.68 19.73
C PRO A 700 40.46 -15.62 20.13
N HIS A 701 39.94 -16.76 20.59
CA HIS A 701 38.63 -16.79 21.23
C HIS A 701 38.69 -16.02 22.56
N LEU A 702 37.82 -15.02 22.74
CA LEU A 702 37.68 -14.31 24.01
C LEU A 702 37.14 -15.27 25.09
N PRO A 703 37.54 -15.14 26.37
CA PRO A 703 37.00 -15.98 27.44
C PRO A 703 35.48 -15.77 27.56
N GLU A 704 34.71 -16.84 27.40
CA GLU A 704 33.25 -16.80 27.46
C GLU A 704 32.79 -17.14 28.88
N ALA A 705 31.90 -16.33 29.45
CA ALA A 705 31.02 -16.85 30.48
C ALA A 705 30.13 -17.93 29.81
N SER A 706 29.99 -19.10 30.41
CA SER A 706 29.04 -20.13 29.96
C SER A 706 28.18 -20.61 31.13
N GLY A 707 26.86 -20.56 31.00
CA GLY A 707 25.92 -21.03 32.04
C GLY A 707 24.50 -20.45 31.90
N PRO A 708 23.49 -21.01 32.60
CA PRO A 708 22.08 -20.63 32.50
C PRO A 708 21.75 -19.21 33.02
N CYS A 709 22.72 -18.50 33.60
CA CYS A 709 22.53 -17.16 34.19
C CYS A 709 23.05 -16.01 33.32
N ILE A 710 23.48 -16.27 32.08
CA ILE A 710 24.00 -15.24 31.18
C ILE A 710 22.85 -14.50 30.54
N LYS A 711 22.86 -13.18 30.69
CA LYS A 711 21.85 -12.30 30.12
C LYS A 711 22.17 -12.03 28.66
N HIS A 712 21.22 -12.30 27.77
CA HIS A 712 21.29 -11.93 26.36
C HIS A 712 20.27 -10.81 26.09
N LEU A 713 20.62 -9.93 25.15
CA LEU A 713 19.71 -8.91 24.64
C LEU A 713 19.05 -9.46 23.37
N LEU A 714 17.73 -9.49 23.37
CA LEU A 714 16.93 -9.82 22.20
C LEU A 714 16.83 -8.60 21.28
N THR A 715 16.44 -8.80 20.00
CA THR A 715 16.21 -7.74 19.01
C THR A 715 15.46 -6.53 19.59
N LYS A 716 14.39 -6.78 20.36
CA LYS A 716 13.56 -5.71 20.94
C LYS A 716 14.37 -4.81 21.87
N ASP A 717 15.20 -5.38 22.73
CA ASP A 717 15.97 -4.65 23.73
C ASP A 717 17.16 -3.92 23.10
N PHE A 718 17.84 -4.57 22.15
CA PHE A 718 18.93 -3.97 21.38
C PHE A 718 18.48 -2.69 20.65
N TYR A 719 17.39 -2.78 19.85
CA TYR A 719 16.89 -1.62 19.12
C TYR A 719 16.17 -0.61 20.02
N LYS A 720 15.64 -1.02 21.18
CA LYS A 720 15.12 -0.07 22.16
C LYS A 720 16.23 0.83 22.68
N GLU A 721 17.40 0.27 22.99
CA GLU A 721 18.57 1.00 23.45
C GLU A 721 19.06 1.97 22.37
N LEU A 722 19.28 1.49 21.13
CA LEU A 722 19.73 2.35 20.02
C LEU A 722 18.74 3.48 19.75
N ARG A 723 17.43 3.23 19.88
CA ARG A 723 16.40 4.27 19.76
C ARG A 723 16.54 5.35 20.84
N LEU A 724 16.93 5.00 22.08
CA LEU A 724 17.22 5.98 23.13
C LEU A 724 18.48 6.79 22.84
N ARG A 725 19.45 6.23 22.10
CA ARG A 725 20.61 6.97 21.59
C ARG A 725 20.29 7.88 20.41
N GLY A 726 19.15 7.69 19.74
CA GLY A 726 18.69 8.51 18.61
C GLY A 726 18.71 7.79 17.26
N TYR A 727 18.90 6.47 17.24
CA TYR A 727 18.78 5.66 16.02
C TYR A 727 17.37 5.05 15.91
N GLN A 728 16.55 5.56 15.00
CA GLN A 728 15.18 5.09 14.78
C GLN A 728 15.11 4.05 13.65
N TYR A 729 16.00 3.06 13.66
CA TYR A 729 16.02 1.99 12.65
C TYR A 729 14.68 1.25 12.57
N SER A 730 14.23 0.98 11.35
CA SER A 730 13.03 0.20 11.05
C SER A 730 13.25 -0.69 9.81
N GLY A 731 12.27 -1.53 9.47
CA GLY A 731 12.34 -2.43 8.32
C GLY A 731 13.58 -3.34 8.34
N LEU A 732 14.25 -3.46 7.18
CA LEU A 732 15.42 -4.33 6.98
C LEU A 732 16.65 -3.91 7.80
N PHE A 733 16.72 -2.67 8.31
CA PHE A 733 17.80 -2.21 9.18
C PHE A 733 17.70 -2.76 10.61
N ARG A 734 16.63 -3.49 10.94
CA ARG A 734 16.47 -4.21 12.21
C ARG A 734 16.97 -5.66 12.18
N GLY A 735 18.12 -5.89 11.56
CA GLY A 735 18.67 -7.23 11.31
C GLY A 735 19.39 -7.90 12.48
N VAL A 736 19.63 -7.21 13.61
CA VAL A 736 20.27 -7.83 14.80
C VAL A 736 19.25 -8.69 15.56
N ILE A 737 19.42 -10.01 15.53
CA ILE A 737 18.54 -10.99 16.19
C ILE A 737 18.75 -10.99 17.71
N GLY A 738 20.00 -10.78 18.13
CA GLY A 738 20.36 -10.63 19.53
C GLY A 738 21.87 -10.65 19.74
N CYS A 739 22.31 -10.24 20.92
CA CYS A 739 23.71 -10.21 21.33
C CYS A 739 23.88 -10.46 22.83
N ASN A 740 25.12 -10.66 23.27
CA ASN A 740 25.45 -10.53 24.69
C ASN A 740 25.48 -9.05 25.12
N VAL A 741 25.48 -8.81 26.42
CA VAL A 741 25.43 -7.45 27.00
C VAL A 741 26.65 -6.62 26.58
N GLU A 742 27.82 -7.25 26.47
CA GLU A 742 29.06 -6.59 26.07
C GLU A 742 29.16 -6.34 24.55
N ALA A 743 28.18 -6.83 23.77
CA ALA A 743 28.13 -6.72 22.31
C ALA A 743 29.35 -7.30 21.57
N THR A 744 30.11 -8.18 22.22
CA THR A 744 31.25 -8.89 21.63
C THR A 744 30.83 -10.06 20.75
N ARG A 745 29.60 -10.57 20.94
CA ARG A 745 29.02 -11.68 20.16
C ARG A 745 27.53 -11.47 19.93
N GLY A 746 27.09 -11.75 18.71
CA GLY A 746 25.66 -11.68 18.37
C GLY A 746 25.31 -12.52 17.16
N ARG A 747 24.06 -12.35 16.70
CA ARG A 747 23.55 -13.00 15.49
C ARG A 747 22.83 -12.00 14.61
N LEU A 748 23.17 -11.98 13.32
CA LEU A 748 22.63 -11.07 12.32
C LEU A 748 21.79 -11.86 11.31
N SER A 749 20.62 -11.34 10.95
CA SER A 749 19.79 -11.85 9.88
C SER A 749 20.39 -11.51 8.51
N TRP A 750 20.29 -12.44 7.55
CA TRP A 750 20.65 -12.22 6.15
C TRP A 750 19.41 -12.23 5.26
N VAL A 751 19.12 -11.09 4.64
CA VAL A 751 17.92 -10.86 3.81
C VAL A 751 18.28 -10.49 2.37
N ASN A 752 19.36 -11.07 1.84
CA ASN A 752 19.88 -10.77 0.49
C ASN A 752 20.19 -9.29 0.23
N ASN A 753 20.52 -8.52 1.28
CA ASN A 753 20.86 -7.10 1.16
C ASN A 753 22.18 -6.81 1.90
N TRP A 754 23.22 -6.48 1.14
CA TRP A 754 24.57 -6.23 1.66
C TRP A 754 24.65 -4.93 2.48
N VAL A 755 23.89 -3.91 2.11
CA VAL A 755 23.88 -2.60 2.79
C VAL A 755 23.40 -2.77 4.22
N THR A 756 22.24 -3.42 4.41
CA THR A 756 21.63 -3.62 5.73
C THR A 756 22.44 -4.60 6.58
N PHE A 757 23.01 -5.64 5.99
CA PHE A 757 23.83 -6.61 6.73
C PHE A 757 25.12 -5.97 7.27
N MET A 758 25.84 -5.21 6.44
CA MET A 758 27.01 -4.45 6.89
C MET A 758 26.63 -3.34 7.86
N ASP A 759 25.47 -2.70 7.70
CA ASP A 759 25.02 -1.68 8.64
C ASP A 759 24.72 -2.30 10.01
N CYS A 760 24.08 -3.47 10.06
CA CYS A 760 23.89 -4.21 11.31
C CYS A 760 25.22 -4.59 12.00
N MET A 761 26.29 -4.83 11.23
CA MET A 761 27.64 -4.97 11.78
C MET A 761 28.12 -3.64 12.41
N LEU A 762 27.93 -2.50 11.75
CA LEU A 762 28.25 -1.19 12.35
C LEU A 762 27.40 -0.90 13.60
N GLN A 763 26.12 -1.24 13.59
CA GLN A 763 25.22 -1.12 14.75
C GLN A 763 25.75 -1.89 15.97
N MET A 764 26.27 -3.11 15.78
CA MET A 764 26.91 -3.88 16.85
C MET A 764 28.13 -3.16 17.44
N MET A 765 28.96 -2.53 16.59
CA MET A 765 30.10 -1.73 17.06
C MET A 765 29.68 -0.47 17.81
N LEU A 766 28.63 0.22 17.35
CA LEU A 766 28.10 1.43 17.98
C LEU A 766 27.45 1.11 19.34
N PHE A 767 26.71 0.01 19.42
CA PHE A 767 26.07 -0.44 20.65
C PHE A 767 27.09 -0.75 21.75
N GLY A 768 28.22 -1.38 21.40
CA GLY A 768 29.30 -1.74 22.34
C GLY A 768 30.03 -0.55 22.97
N GLN A 769 29.78 0.69 22.51
CA GLN A 769 30.30 1.88 23.18
C GLN A 769 29.41 2.24 24.38
N ASP A 770 29.99 2.39 25.57
CA ASP A 770 29.27 2.84 26.76
C ASP A 770 29.06 4.37 26.71
N SER A 771 28.04 4.80 25.96
CA SER A 771 27.72 6.22 25.78
C SER A 771 26.24 6.43 25.44
N ARG A 772 25.66 7.54 25.93
CA ARG A 772 24.31 8.00 25.53
C ARG A 772 24.31 8.93 24.32
N SER A 773 25.49 9.30 23.84
CA SER A 773 25.66 10.17 22.68
C SER A 773 25.30 9.45 21.38
N LEU A 774 24.86 10.23 20.39
CA LEU A 774 24.56 9.72 19.06
C LEU A 774 25.84 9.77 18.22
N TYR A 775 26.23 8.66 17.60
CA TYR A 775 27.46 8.53 16.81
C TYR A 775 27.18 8.22 15.34
N VAL A 776 27.99 8.74 14.43
CA VAL A 776 27.95 8.37 13.00
C VAL A 776 29.32 7.92 12.51
N PRO A 777 29.41 6.90 11.63
CA PRO A 777 30.67 6.46 11.06
C PRO A 777 31.36 7.57 10.26
N THR A 778 32.64 7.82 10.52
CA THR A 778 33.45 8.82 9.81
C THR A 778 34.65 8.23 9.10
N ARG A 779 35.15 7.07 9.55
CA ARG A 779 36.29 6.41 8.92
C ARG A 779 36.23 4.89 9.08
N ILE A 780 36.64 4.19 8.01
CA ILE A 780 36.94 2.75 8.03
C ILE A 780 38.34 2.58 7.46
N GLU A 781 39.28 2.07 8.26
CA GLU A 781 40.66 1.85 7.80
C GLU A 781 40.75 0.73 6.77
N ARG A 782 40.00 -0.36 7.00
CA ARG A 782 39.92 -1.48 6.07
C ARG A 782 38.59 -2.20 6.17
N LEU A 783 37.93 -2.40 5.03
CA LEU A 783 36.80 -3.31 4.88
C LEU A 783 37.19 -4.38 3.86
N SER A 784 36.89 -5.64 4.15
CA SER A 784 37.19 -6.79 3.30
C SER A 784 35.92 -7.61 3.13
N ILE A 785 35.52 -7.83 1.87
CA ILE A 785 34.34 -8.61 1.51
C ILE A 785 34.79 -9.76 0.62
N ASP A 786 34.70 -10.98 1.14
CA ASP A 786 34.87 -12.21 0.37
C ASP A 786 33.49 -12.73 -0.05
N ALA A 787 33.07 -12.38 -1.26
CA ALA A 787 31.74 -12.66 -1.76
C ALA A 787 31.54 -14.18 -1.97
N THR A 788 32.56 -14.87 -2.46
CA THR A 788 32.54 -16.33 -2.67
C THR A 788 32.39 -17.06 -1.34
N MET A 789 33.20 -16.73 -0.34
CA MET A 789 33.10 -17.31 0.99
C MET A 789 31.73 -17.06 1.64
N HIS A 790 31.17 -15.87 1.47
CA HIS A 790 29.85 -15.54 2.01
C HIS A 790 28.74 -16.35 1.32
N CYS A 791 28.75 -16.44 -0.01
CA CYS A 791 27.79 -17.24 -0.77
C CYS A 791 27.90 -18.74 -0.47
N ASP A 792 29.11 -19.28 -0.35
CA ASP A 792 29.34 -20.67 0.04
C ASP A 792 28.80 -20.97 1.45
N ALA A 793 28.91 -20.01 2.37
CA ALA A 793 28.34 -20.14 3.71
C ALA A 793 26.81 -20.14 3.67
N ILE A 794 26.18 -19.33 2.81
CA ILE A 794 24.72 -19.35 2.59
C ILE A 794 24.28 -20.68 1.98
N ALA A 795 24.98 -21.18 0.97
CA ALA A 795 24.64 -22.43 0.29
C ALA A 795 24.67 -23.66 1.21
N LYS A 796 25.44 -23.59 2.30
CA LYS A 796 25.49 -24.62 3.35
C LYS A 796 24.38 -24.48 4.41
N MET A 797 23.64 -23.38 4.42
CA MET A 797 22.46 -23.21 5.29
C MET A 797 21.25 -23.94 4.70
N ASN A 798 20.32 -24.35 5.55
CA ASN A 798 19.15 -25.12 5.11
C ASN A 798 18.27 -24.26 4.17
N LEU A 799 18.07 -24.72 2.93
CA LEU A 799 17.37 -23.98 1.87
C LEU A 799 15.88 -23.78 2.17
N ASP A 800 15.29 -24.66 2.99
CA ASP A 800 13.87 -24.65 3.36
C ASP A 800 13.54 -23.74 4.56
N SER A 801 14.53 -23.01 5.10
CA SER A 801 14.31 -22.09 6.22
C SER A 801 14.40 -20.63 5.78
N ASP A 802 13.34 -19.86 6.04
CA ASP A 802 13.27 -18.42 5.76
C ASP A 802 14.24 -17.58 6.63
N ASN A 803 14.89 -18.19 7.63
CA ASN A 803 15.70 -17.50 8.65
C ASN A 803 17.21 -17.73 8.49
N LYS A 804 17.78 -17.28 7.38
CA LYS A 804 19.25 -17.27 7.18
C LYS A 804 19.90 -16.28 8.12
N SER A 805 20.94 -16.70 8.85
CA SER A 805 21.59 -15.86 9.85
C SER A 805 23.05 -16.21 10.09
N PHE A 806 23.86 -15.20 10.38
CA PHE A 806 25.29 -15.31 10.65
C PHE A 806 25.61 -14.98 12.10
N GLU A 807 26.55 -15.71 12.69
CA GLU A 807 27.21 -15.25 13.92
C GLU A 807 28.09 -14.04 13.60
N VAL A 808 28.00 -13.01 14.44
CA VAL A 808 28.87 -11.83 14.39
C VAL A 808 29.73 -11.76 15.64
N ARG A 809 31.01 -11.41 15.46
CA ARG A 809 31.98 -11.23 16.55
C ARG A 809 32.67 -9.88 16.47
N VAL A 810 32.72 -9.18 17.60
CA VAL A 810 33.40 -7.89 17.78
C VAL A 810 34.60 -8.08 18.70
N TYR A 811 35.73 -7.53 18.30
CA TYR A 811 37.00 -7.50 19.04
C TYR A 811 37.36 -6.03 19.30
N PRO A 812 36.87 -5.43 20.41
CA PRO A 812 37.02 -4.00 20.68
C PRO A 812 38.48 -3.54 20.76
N ASP A 813 39.35 -4.34 21.39
CA ASP A 813 40.76 -4.00 21.63
C ASP A 813 41.58 -3.77 20.35
N VAL A 814 41.13 -4.37 19.24
CA VAL A 814 41.77 -4.24 17.93
C VAL A 814 40.85 -3.58 16.90
N SER A 815 39.69 -3.09 17.32
CA SER A 815 38.66 -2.47 16.48
C SER A 815 38.32 -3.33 15.25
N VAL A 816 38.02 -4.62 15.46
CA VAL A 816 37.65 -5.57 14.41
C VAL A 816 36.25 -6.14 14.63
N ILE A 817 35.44 -6.23 13.58
CA ILE A 817 34.19 -6.98 13.57
C ILE A 817 34.13 -7.94 12.36
N ARG A 818 33.59 -9.14 12.57
CA ARG A 818 33.47 -10.18 11.54
C ARG A 818 32.10 -10.84 11.55
N ALA A 819 31.53 -11.04 10.37
CA ALA A 819 30.34 -11.85 10.15
C ALA A 819 30.31 -12.39 8.71
N GLY A 820 30.05 -13.70 8.54
CA GLY A 820 30.10 -14.34 7.22
C GLY A 820 31.44 -14.12 6.52
N GLY A 821 31.41 -13.73 5.25
CA GLY A 821 32.60 -13.33 4.47
C GLY A 821 33.08 -11.88 4.66
N ILE A 822 32.64 -11.15 5.68
CA ILE A 822 32.93 -9.72 5.86
C ILE A 822 33.79 -9.46 7.10
N GLU A 823 34.79 -8.60 6.96
CA GLU A 823 35.58 -8.04 8.05
C GLU A 823 35.70 -6.51 7.93
N ILE A 824 35.41 -5.79 9.02
CA ILE A 824 35.64 -4.35 9.15
C ILE A 824 36.72 -4.13 10.22
N ARG A 825 37.72 -3.29 9.91
CA ARG A 825 38.80 -2.90 10.83
C ARG A 825 38.96 -1.38 10.93
N GLY A 826 39.30 -0.91 12.12
CA GLY A 826 39.65 0.49 12.38
C GLY A 826 38.47 1.43 12.13
N HIS A 827 37.28 1.01 12.56
CA HIS A 827 36.09 1.85 12.50
C HIS A 827 36.21 3.00 13.50
N HIS A 828 35.96 4.21 13.02
CA HIS A 828 35.87 5.42 13.83
C HIS A 828 34.49 6.05 13.63
N ALA A 829 33.85 6.44 14.73
CA ALA A 829 32.62 7.20 14.73
C ALA A 829 32.78 8.44 15.61
N THR A 830 32.10 9.53 15.26
CA THR A 830 32.15 10.79 15.99
C THR A 830 30.78 11.12 16.58
N PRO A 831 30.73 11.71 17.79
CA PRO A 831 29.46 12.12 18.39
C PRO A 831 28.85 13.31 17.63
N ILE A 832 27.52 13.31 17.49
CA ILE A 832 26.72 14.40 16.95
C ILE A 832 25.67 14.84 17.95
N THR A 833 25.37 16.14 18.00
CA THR A 833 24.36 16.71 18.90
C THR A 833 22.96 16.29 18.44
N LYS A 834 22.17 15.69 19.36
CA LYS A 834 20.77 15.33 19.10
C LYS A 834 19.92 16.58 18.94
N ARG A 835 18.92 16.56 18.05
CA ARG A 835 17.85 17.55 18.11
C ARG A 835 16.94 17.31 19.31
N GLN A 836 16.42 18.37 19.91
CA GLN A 836 15.25 18.24 20.77
C GLN A 836 14.08 17.69 19.92
N PRO A 837 13.29 16.72 20.44
CA PRO A 837 12.19 16.12 19.69
C PRO A 837 11.18 17.18 19.23
N LEU A 838 10.76 17.12 17.96
CA LEU A 838 9.63 17.90 17.46
C LEU A 838 8.37 17.52 18.27
N GLY A 839 7.84 18.45 19.06
CA GLY A 839 6.60 18.25 19.82
C GLY A 839 6.57 18.84 21.24
N ILE A 840 7.71 19.24 21.81
CA ILE A 840 7.73 20.00 23.06
C ILE A 840 7.94 21.48 22.70
N PRO A 841 6.92 22.35 22.77
CA PRO A 841 7.08 23.77 22.46
C PRO A 841 7.95 24.44 23.53
N ILE A 842 8.92 25.24 23.10
CA ILE A 842 9.64 26.15 24.00
C ILE A 842 8.69 27.32 24.26
N LEU A 843 8.24 27.43 25.51
CA LEU A 843 7.33 28.49 25.92
C LEU A 843 8.13 29.76 26.18
N GLU A 844 7.88 30.79 25.37
CA GLU A 844 8.60 32.05 25.42
C GLU A 844 7.63 33.25 25.54
N LYS A 845 8.08 34.31 26.19
CA LYS A 845 7.43 35.62 26.24
C LYS A 845 8.26 36.63 25.44
N ASN A 846 7.61 37.50 24.67
CA ASN A 846 8.29 38.54 23.89
C ASN A 846 8.27 39.87 24.67
N GLU A 847 9.44 40.34 25.11
CA GLU A 847 9.57 41.53 25.96
C GLU A 847 10.58 42.53 25.37
N PHE A 848 10.36 43.82 25.61
CA PHE A 848 11.32 44.87 25.27
C PHE A 848 12.45 44.87 26.29
N ILE A 849 13.68 44.72 25.81
CA ILE A 849 14.89 44.75 26.62
C ILE A 849 15.71 45.99 26.24
N PRO A 850 15.92 46.96 27.16
CA PRO A 850 16.75 48.11 26.89
C PRO A 850 18.21 47.67 26.70
N ASN A 851 18.92 48.27 25.74
CA ASN A 851 20.32 47.97 25.47
C ASN A 851 21.18 48.22 26.71
N PHE A 852 20.87 49.29 27.46
CA PHE A 852 21.56 49.63 28.70
C PHE A 852 20.62 49.47 29.89
N GLY A 853 20.56 48.25 30.43
CA GLY A 853 19.72 47.91 31.58
C GLY A 853 19.98 48.80 32.79
N GLN A 854 18.89 49.19 33.46
CA GLN A 854 18.93 49.91 34.75
C GLN A 854 18.49 49.02 35.91
N TYR A 855 17.92 47.85 35.60
CA TYR A 855 17.39 46.89 36.57
C TYR A 855 18.17 45.58 36.50
N LYS A 856 18.11 44.82 37.60
CA LYS A 856 18.76 43.52 37.70
C LYS A 856 17.99 42.47 36.90
N MET A 857 18.70 41.65 36.12
CA MET A 857 18.12 40.55 35.33
C MET A 857 18.86 39.24 35.60
N LYS A 858 18.17 38.10 35.42
CA LYS A 858 18.80 36.78 35.52
C LYS A 858 19.85 36.63 34.41
N ILE A 859 21.01 36.04 34.73
CA ILE A 859 22.09 35.85 33.75
C ILE A 859 21.64 35.07 32.51
N LYS A 860 20.77 34.07 32.67
CA LYS A 860 20.21 33.28 31.56
C LYS A 860 19.38 34.14 30.59
N ASP A 861 18.59 35.07 31.09
CA ASP A 861 17.77 35.97 30.25
C ASP A 861 18.64 36.97 29.50
N ILE A 862 19.67 37.50 30.18
CA ILE A 862 20.68 38.39 29.57
C ILE A 862 21.41 37.67 28.44
N LEU A 863 21.89 36.45 28.68
CA LEU A 863 22.58 35.65 27.67
C LEU A 863 21.66 35.31 26.50
N ARG A 864 20.40 34.96 26.77
CA ARG A 864 19.41 34.64 25.72
C ARG A 864 19.13 35.85 24.83
N ALA A 865 18.90 37.02 25.43
CA ALA A 865 18.72 38.27 24.72
C ALA A 865 19.94 38.63 23.85
N ASN A 866 21.14 38.49 24.40
CA ASN A 866 22.39 38.78 23.69
C ASN A 866 22.65 37.79 22.55
N ILE A 867 22.41 36.48 22.73
CA ILE A 867 22.58 35.48 21.67
C ILE A 867 21.59 35.73 20.52
N GLN A 868 20.32 36.00 20.83
CA GLN A 868 19.35 36.36 19.80
C GLN A 868 19.78 37.62 19.03
N LEU A 869 20.32 38.63 19.71
CA LEU A 869 20.88 39.82 19.07
C LEU A 869 22.08 39.47 18.17
N VAL A 870 22.99 38.60 18.63
CA VAL A 870 24.15 38.14 17.84
C VAL A 870 23.68 37.45 16.55
N LEU A 871 22.72 36.53 16.64
CA LEU A 871 22.22 35.76 15.49
C LEU A 871 21.38 36.60 14.53
N GLU A 872 20.65 37.59 15.03
CA GLU A 872 19.93 38.57 14.19
C GLU A 872 20.90 39.37 13.30
N ASN A 873 22.13 39.59 13.80
CA ASN A 873 23.17 40.34 13.09
C ASN A 873 24.12 39.43 12.29
N ILE A 874 24.08 38.10 12.48
CA ILE A 874 24.96 37.12 11.82
C ILE A 874 24.14 35.93 11.31
N HIS A 875 23.97 35.87 9.98
CA HIS A 875 23.33 34.75 9.31
C HIS A 875 24.29 33.54 9.24
N SER A 876 24.32 32.74 10.31
CA SER A 876 25.06 31.48 10.36
C SER A 876 24.27 30.43 11.14
N TYR A 877 24.10 29.26 10.54
CA TYR A 877 23.54 28.09 11.23
C TYR A 877 24.56 27.38 12.11
N LYS A 878 25.86 27.67 11.95
CA LYS A 878 26.92 27.13 12.81
C LYS A 878 27.50 28.25 13.66
N VAL A 879 27.41 28.12 14.98
CA VAL A 879 27.83 29.12 15.95
C VAL A 879 29.04 28.60 16.71
N LYS A 880 30.22 29.12 16.35
CA LYS A 880 31.46 28.87 17.08
C LYS A 880 31.60 29.89 18.21
N SER A 881 31.54 29.41 19.45
CA SER A 881 31.67 30.19 20.67
C SER A 881 32.92 29.77 21.44
N ILE A 882 33.77 30.74 21.76
CA ILE A 882 34.99 30.53 22.55
C ILE A 882 34.83 31.24 23.89
N GLU A 883 35.11 30.55 24.99
CA GLU A 883 35.24 31.16 26.31
C GLU A 883 36.65 30.94 26.86
N LEU A 884 37.26 32.02 27.37
CA LEU A 884 38.57 31.97 28.01
C LEU A 884 38.40 31.93 29.53
N TYR A 885 38.79 30.81 30.13
CA TYR A 885 38.83 30.61 31.57
C TYR A 885 40.26 30.81 32.09
N ASP A 886 40.53 31.97 32.67
CA ASP A 886 41.85 32.36 33.15
C ASP A 886 41.84 32.89 34.60
N GLU A 887 42.94 33.50 35.05
CA GLU A 887 43.12 33.97 36.43
C GLU A 887 42.00 34.93 36.91
N GLU A 888 41.39 35.72 36.02
CA GLU A 888 40.29 36.62 36.39
C GLU A 888 38.99 35.85 36.72
N TYR A 889 38.75 34.71 36.08
CA TYR A 889 37.63 33.82 36.45
C TYR A 889 37.84 33.24 37.85
N ILE A 890 39.07 32.82 38.17
CA ILE A 890 39.41 32.25 39.49
C ILE A 890 39.28 33.31 40.57
N LYS A 891 39.89 34.50 40.35
CA LYS A 891 39.89 35.62 41.30
C LYS A 891 38.50 36.11 41.68
N ASN A 892 37.57 36.10 40.73
CA ASN A 892 36.19 36.57 40.93
C ASN A 892 35.19 35.42 41.15
N ASN A 893 35.67 34.18 41.28
CA ASN A 893 34.85 32.97 41.47
C ASN A 893 33.74 32.82 40.40
N LEU A 894 34.08 33.08 39.14
CA LEU A 894 33.15 33.03 38.02
C LEU A 894 33.06 31.62 37.45
N LYS A 895 31.84 31.19 37.12
CA LYS A 895 31.59 29.93 36.41
C LYS A 895 31.55 30.14 34.88
N PRO A 896 32.00 29.17 34.06
CA PRO A 896 31.84 29.24 32.60
C PRO A 896 30.38 29.45 32.17
N LEU A 897 30.17 30.22 31.12
CA LEU A 897 28.85 30.52 30.55
C LEU A 897 28.51 29.64 29.33
N LEU A 898 29.49 28.94 28.74
CA LEU A 898 29.29 28.12 27.54
C LEU A 898 28.19 27.06 27.67
N GLU A 899 27.96 26.49 28.85
CA GLU A 899 26.85 25.57 29.08
C GLU A 899 25.51 26.26 28.84
N ASN A 900 25.29 27.43 29.46
CA ASN A 900 24.06 28.20 29.26
C ASN A 900 23.89 28.64 27.81
N ILE A 901 24.99 28.97 27.12
CA ILE A 901 24.97 29.33 25.70
C ILE A 901 24.61 28.11 24.84
N GLY A 902 25.12 26.92 25.19
CA GLY A 902 24.78 25.66 24.56
C GLY A 902 23.29 25.34 24.66
N ASP A 903 22.70 25.51 25.84
CA ASP A 903 21.25 25.34 26.06
C ASP A 903 20.45 26.29 25.18
N ILE A 904 20.79 27.58 25.21
CA ILE A 904 20.08 28.62 24.42
C ILE A 904 20.17 28.35 22.92
N LEU A 905 21.34 27.92 22.41
CA LEU A 905 21.51 27.58 21.00
C LEU A 905 20.77 26.28 20.63
N GLY A 906 20.66 25.34 21.57
CA GLY A 906 19.92 24.08 21.42
C GLY A 906 18.40 24.28 21.34
N ASP A 907 17.90 25.35 21.93
CA ASP A 907 16.49 25.78 21.85
C ASP A 907 16.15 26.39 20.47
N LEU A 908 17.14 26.80 19.68
CA LEU A 908 16.92 27.40 18.36
C LEU A 908 16.93 26.35 17.23
N PRO A 909 15.88 26.29 16.39
CA PRO A 909 15.84 25.33 15.30
C PRO A 909 16.94 25.63 14.27
N LEU A 910 17.54 24.57 13.74
CA LEU A 910 18.58 24.62 12.67
C LEU A 910 19.95 25.18 13.09
N VAL A 911 20.14 25.61 14.34
CA VAL A 911 21.43 26.13 14.83
C VAL A 911 22.28 24.99 15.41
N GLN A 912 23.57 24.96 15.05
CA GLN A 912 24.57 24.03 15.54
C GLN A 912 25.61 24.81 16.36
N ALA A 913 25.81 24.40 17.61
CA ALA A 913 26.81 25.00 18.49
C ALA A 913 28.15 24.26 18.40
N GLU A 914 29.24 25.01 18.24
CA GLU A 914 30.62 24.55 18.43
C GLU A 914 31.16 25.32 19.65
N LEU A 915 31.24 24.66 20.80
CA LEU A 915 31.58 25.28 22.09
C LEU A 915 33.01 24.89 22.48
N LEU A 916 33.87 25.89 22.62
CA LEU A 916 35.29 25.71 22.94
C LEU A 916 35.67 26.51 24.20
N LEU A 917 36.04 25.81 25.25
CA LEU A 917 36.61 26.39 26.47
C LEU A 917 38.14 26.33 26.39
N ILE A 918 38.80 27.47 26.54
CA ILE A 918 40.26 27.56 26.67
C ILE A 918 40.59 27.71 28.14
N SER A 919 41.30 26.74 28.71
CA SER A 919 41.70 26.73 30.12
C SER A 919 43.04 26.04 30.31
N GLU A 920 43.89 26.60 31.18
CA GLU A 920 45.14 25.95 31.62
C GLU A 920 44.89 24.92 32.73
N GLU A 921 43.82 25.12 33.51
CA GLU A 921 43.37 24.26 34.61
C GLU A 921 42.23 23.33 34.17
N PRO A 922 42.10 22.12 34.74
CA PRO A 922 40.99 21.22 34.47
C PRO A 922 39.69 21.78 35.05
N VAL A 923 38.73 22.11 34.19
CA VAL A 923 37.39 22.58 34.57
C VAL A 923 36.39 21.47 34.24
N ASP A 924 35.54 21.13 35.20
CA ASP A 924 34.44 20.17 34.99
C ASP A 924 33.36 20.83 34.13
N VAL A 925 33.22 20.35 32.89
CA VAL A 925 32.23 20.84 31.93
C VAL A 925 31.54 19.68 31.21
N PRO A 926 30.28 19.86 30.78
CA PRO A 926 29.56 18.88 29.96
C PRO A 926 30.32 18.41 28.71
N SER A 927 30.10 17.16 28.30
CA SER A 927 30.85 16.50 27.21
C SER A 927 30.69 17.13 25.81
N ASN A 928 29.72 18.02 25.63
CA ASN A 928 29.50 18.78 24.40
C ASN A 928 30.38 20.05 24.30
N ILE A 929 31.16 20.37 25.34
CA ILE A 929 32.13 21.48 25.33
C ILE A 929 33.53 20.90 25.16
N THR A 930 34.25 21.37 24.14
CA THR A 930 35.65 20.97 23.94
C THR A 930 36.54 21.84 24.83
N VAL A 931 37.42 21.21 25.63
CA VAL A 931 38.40 21.92 26.45
C VAL A 931 39.78 21.82 25.79
N GLU A 932 40.39 22.96 25.44
CA GLU A 932 41.74 23.01 24.88
C GLU A 932 42.73 23.73 25.82
N LYS A 933 43.89 23.12 26.00
CA LYS A 933 45.05 23.72 26.67
C LYS A 933 45.98 24.37 25.62
N LYS A 934 45.49 25.41 24.93
CA LYS A 934 46.21 26.11 23.84
C LYS A 934 46.12 27.64 24.00
N LYS A 935 47.12 28.35 23.47
CA LYS A 935 47.06 29.81 23.28
C LYS A 935 46.03 30.16 22.19
N LEU A 936 45.43 31.35 22.28
CA LEU A 936 44.45 31.89 21.30
C LEU A 936 44.95 31.94 19.85
N SER A 937 46.28 31.86 19.64
CA SER A 937 46.94 31.83 18.34
C SER A 937 46.53 30.60 17.51
N GLY A 938 45.78 30.82 16.43
CA GLY A 938 45.34 29.78 15.49
C GLY A 938 43.82 29.59 15.41
N GLN A 939 43.05 30.25 16.28
CA GLN A 939 41.59 30.25 16.19
C GLN A 939 41.10 31.33 15.22
N SER A 940 40.19 30.96 14.32
CA SER A 940 39.54 31.87 13.36
C SER A 940 38.07 31.53 13.18
N ASN A 941 37.31 32.47 12.60
CA ASN A 941 35.88 32.31 12.29
C ASN A 941 34.98 32.15 13.52
N THR A 942 35.38 32.75 14.65
CA THR A 942 34.60 32.77 15.89
C THR A 942 33.45 33.76 15.78
N ILE A 943 32.25 33.38 16.20
CA ILE A 943 31.05 34.25 16.19
C ILE A 943 30.85 34.95 17.54
N LEU A 944 31.21 34.27 18.62
CA LEU A 944 31.08 34.80 19.97
C LEU A 944 32.34 34.47 20.78
N PHE A 945 32.96 35.49 21.36
CA PHE A 945 34.05 35.32 22.31
C PHE A 945 33.60 35.77 23.70
N ILE A 946 33.95 35.02 24.75
CA ILE A 946 33.56 35.31 26.13
C ILE A 946 34.81 35.36 27.02
N GLY A 947 34.88 36.36 27.88
CA GLY A 947 35.94 36.46 28.88
C GLY A 947 35.60 37.44 30.00
N ALA A 948 36.43 37.44 31.05
CA ALA A 948 36.26 38.30 32.21
C ALA A 948 37.18 39.54 32.11
N ASN A 949 36.64 40.70 32.48
CA ASN A 949 37.32 41.99 32.54
C ASN A 949 38.09 42.33 31.24
N LEU A 950 37.49 42.07 30.08
CA LEU A 950 38.14 42.28 28.79
C LEU A 950 38.30 43.78 28.48
N LEU A 951 37.39 44.64 28.95
CA LEU A 951 37.52 46.10 28.75
C LEU A 951 38.69 46.68 29.54
N GLY A 952 39.00 46.12 30.72
CA GLY A 952 40.20 46.43 31.49
C GLY A 952 41.49 45.80 30.95
N ARG A 953 41.41 44.91 29.93
CA ARG A 953 42.53 44.14 29.37
C ARG A 953 42.66 44.34 27.85
N PRO A 954 43.12 45.52 27.39
CA PRO A 954 43.05 45.92 25.98
C PRO A 954 43.82 45.01 25.01
N GLU A 955 44.98 44.47 25.42
CA GLU A 955 45.75 43.53 24.59
C GLU A 955 45.00 42.22 24.36
N LEU A 956 44.37 41.68 25.41
CA LEU A 956 43.58 40.45 25.32
C LEU A 956 42.30 40.67 24.51
N LEU A 957 41.63 41.81 24.69
CA LEU A 957 40.48 42.18 23.88
C LEU A 957 40.82 42.27 22.39
N GLN A 958 41.99 42.80 22.05
CA GLN A 958 42.47 42.84 20.67
C GLN A 958 42.78 41.44 20.11
N GLN A 959 43.35 40.55 20.93
CA GLN A 959 43.54 39.14 20.56
C GLN A 959 42.20 38.43 20.35
N ALA A 960 41.24 38.59 21.27
CA ALA A 960 39.89 38.04 21.15
C ALA A 960 39.24 38.46 19.82
N ILE A 961 39.28 39.76 19.51
CA ILE A 961 38.74 40.33 18.27
C ILE A 961 39.43 39.77 17.02
N SER A 962 40.73 39.46 17.09
CA SER A 962 41.45 38.86 15.94
C SER A 962 40.96 37.45 15.58
N THR A 963 40.31 36.74 16.52
CA THR A 963 39.72 35.41 16.28
C THR A 963 38.34 35.49 15.63
N LEU A 964 37.68 36.65 15.72
CA LEU A 964 36.30 36.85 15.33
C LEU A 964 36.12 36.93 13.81
N ARG A 965 34.99 36.42 13.32
CA ARG A 965 34.46 36.68 11.98
C ARG A 965 34.09 38.17 11.85
N GLU A 966 33.99 38.69 10.63
CA GLU A 966 33.44 40.03 10.40
C GLU A 966 32.04 40.17 11.03
N LYS A 967 31.79 41.28 11.75
CA LYS A 967 30.56 41.61 12.48
C LYS A 967 30.24 40.74 13.71
N ALA A 968 31.15 39.85 14.13
CA ALA A 968 31.02 39.03 15.34
C ALA A 968 31.28 39.78 16.65
N PHE A 969 30.86 39.19 17.76
CA PHE A 969 30.67 39.86 19.05
C PHE A 969 31.54 39.26 20.15
N VAL A 970 31.76 40.07 21.18
CA VAL A 970 32.44 39.71 22.44
C VAL A 970 31.47 39.93 23.59
N ILE A 971 31.37 38.97 24.51
CA ILE A 971 30.79 39.18 25.82
C ILE A 971 31.94 39.38 26.81
N SER A 972 31.99 40.57 27.42
CA SER A 972 32.86 40.84 28.56
C SER A 972 32.08 40.82 29.86
N ARG A 973 32.62 40.14 30.87
CA ARG A 973 32.09 40.12 32.23
C ARG A 973 32.83 41.13 33.08
N GLU A 974 32.16 42.23 33.42
CA GLU A 974 32.77 43.39 34.10
C GLU A 974 32.25 43.52 35.53
N LYS A 975 33.11 43.88 36.48
CA LYS A 975 32.68 44.08 37.89
C LYS A 975 31.99 45.42 38.10
N GLU A 976 32.46 46.45 37.39
CA GLU A 976 31.91 47.81 37.45
C GLU A 976 31.21 48.14 36.13
N ARG A 977 30.20 49.01 36.19
CA ARG A 977 29.44 49.41 35.01
C ARG A 977 30.32 50.27 34.10
N PRO A 978 30.70 49.82 32.89
CA PRO A 978 31.52 50.63 32.00
C PRO A 978 30.71 51.81 31.44
N ASN A 979 31.38 52.93 31.19
CA ASN A 979 30.81 54.05 30.44
C ASN A 979 31.04 53.82 28.94
N PRO A 980 29.97 53.70 28.10
CA PRO A 980 30.11 53.46 26.66
C PRO A 980 30.98 54.47 25.92
N LYS A 981 31.04 55.72 26.40
CA LYS A 981 31.81 56.81 25.76
C LYS A 981 33.32 56.59 25.83
N ASP A 982 33.81 55.82 26.79
CA ASP A 982 35.26 55.63 26.98
C ASP A 982 35.87 54.71 25.89
N TYR A 983 35.02 53.98 25.15
CA TYR A 983 35.42 52.97 24.16
C TYR A 983 34.95 53.29 22.73
N SER A 984 34.17 54.34 22.54
CA SER A 984 33.44 54.63 21.29
C SER A 984 34.33 54.86 20.07
N ASP A 985 35.62 55.13 20.26
CA ASP A 985 36.57 55.36 19.17
C ASP A 985 36.98 54.06 18.45
N LYS A 986 36.90 52.92 19.14
CA LYS A 986 37.37 51.61 18.62
C LYS A 986 36.29 50.53 18.62
N TYR A 987 35.37 50.58 19.57
CA TYR A 987 34.39 49.53 19.82
C TYR A 987 32.99 50.09 19.99
N ASP A 988 32.00 49.35 19.51
CA ASP A 988 30.60 49.61 19.79
C ASP A 988 30.18 48.79 21.01
N ILE A 989 29.85 49.46 22.13
CA ILE A 989 29.14 48.78 23.23
C ILE A 989 27.66 48.70 22.85
N VAL A 990 27.20 47.47 22.66
CA VAL A 990 25.86 47.14 22.17
C VAL A 990 24.88 47.00 23.32
N THR A 991 25.24 46.22 24.35
CA THR A 991 24.41 46.08 25.56
C THR A 991 25.25 46.12 26.84
N ILE A 992 24.66 46.62 27.92
CA ILE A 992 25.17 46.54 29.30
C ILE A 992 24.01 46.09 30.18
N GLN A 993 24.12 44.91 30.79
CA GLN A 993 23.08 44.37 31.67
C GLN A 993 23.64 44.03 33.04
N ASP A 994 22.87 44.35 34.09
CA ASP A 994 23.24 44.14 35.49
C ASP A 994 22.66 42.81 36.01
N THR A 995 23.51 41.90 36.48
CA THR A 995 23.07 40.64 37.11
C THR A 995 22.83 40.79 38.62
N GLY A 996 23.22 41.92 39.21
CA GLY A 996 23.33 42.16 40.64
C GLY A 996 24.70 41.82 41.24
N PHE A 997 25.55 41.07 40.53
CA PHE A 997 26.90 40.67 40.96
C PHE A 997 28.00 41.12 39.99
N GLU A 998 27.68 41.12 38.70
CA GLU A 998 28.53 41.53 37.58
C GLU A 998 27.70 42.18 36.47
N TYR A 999 28.37 42.90 35.59
CA TYR A 999 27.82 43.45 34.36
C TYR A 999 28.20 42.57 33.17
N ILE A 1000 27.21 42.13 32.40
CA ILE A 1000 27.43 41.43 31.14
C ILE A 1000 27.36 42.46 30.02
N VAL A 1001 28.48 42.64 29.32
CA VAL A 1001 28.67 43.71 28.34
C VAL A 1001 28.90 43.09 26.96
N LEU A 1002 27.99 43.34 26.03
CA LEU A 1002 28.12 42.90 24.65
C LEU A 1002 28.83 43.98 23.83
N VAL A 1003 29.99 43.62 23.28
CA VAL A 1003 30.89 44.53 22.56
C VAL A 1003 31.11 44.01 21.14
N ARG A 1004 31.23 44.93 20.19
CA ARG A 1004 31.60 44.61 18.80
C ARG A 1004 32.68 45.55 18.31
N LYS A 1005 33.53 45.08 17.40
CA LYS A 1005 34.43 45.98 16.65
C LYS A 1005 33.58 47.00 15.87
N ARG A 1006 33.96 48.28 15.93
CA ARG A 1006 33.25 49.35 15.22
C ARG A 1006 33.32 49.10 13.72
N VAL A 1007 32.15 49.08 13.06
CA VAL A 1007 32.02 48.76 11.62
C VAL A 1007 32.01 50.03 10.75
N GLY A 1008 31.65 51.18 11.33
CA GLY A 1008 31.53 52.46 10.62
C GLY A 1008 30.20 52.62 9.89
N ALA A 1009 29.74 53.87 9.74
CA ALA A 1009 28.49 54.19 9.05
C ALA A 1009 28.64 53.95 7.53
N ARG A 1010 27.68 53.24 6.94
CA ARG A 1010 27.52 53.16 5.48
C ARG A 1010 26.33 54.03 5.07
N PRO A 1011 26.36 54.66 3.87
CA PRO A 1011 25.19 55.33 3.32
C PRO A 1011 24.00 54.38 3.33
N ALA A 1012 22.85 54.86 3.79
CA ALA A 1012 21.62 54.07 3.88
C ALA A 1012 20.46 54.83 3.25
N LYS A 1013 19.56 54.08 2.64
CA LYS A 1013 18.27 54.55 2.13
C LYS A 1013 17.23 54.31 3.21
N PHE A 1014 16.36 55.28 3.43
CA PHE A 1014 15.34 55.21 4.48
C PHE A 1014 13.95 55.13 3.85
N VAL A 1015 13.19 54.11 4.24
CA VAL A 1015 11.80 53.91 3.78
C VAL A 1015 10.89 53.90 5.00
N ARG A 1016 9.94 54.84 5.03
CA ARG A 1016 8.91 54.89 6.08
C ARG A 1016 7.85 53.84 5.78
N ILE A 1017 7.53 53.01 6.76
CA ILE A 1017 6.39 52.09 6.73
C ILE A 1017 5.23 52.73 7.48
N LEU A 1018 4.08 52.78 6.82
CA LEU A 1018 2.80 53.18 7.41
C LEU A 1018 1.89 51.95 7.38
N ALA A 1019 1.67 51.34 8.54
CA ALA A 1019 0.79 50.18 8.66
C ALA A 1019 -0.69 50.56 8.52
N SER A 1020 -1.01 51.84 8.69
CA SER A 1020 -2.34 52.43 8.52
C SER A 1020 -2.75 52.70 7.06
N ASP A 1021 -1.85 52.48 6.09
CA ASP A 1021 -2.12 52.72 4.67
C ASP A 1021 -2.52 51.41 3.94
N ASP A 1022 -3.81 51.27 3.65
CA ASP A 1022 -4.41 50.10 2.99
C ASP A 1022 -3.94 49.89 1.54
N THR A 1023 -3.24 50.85 0.95
CA THR A 1023 -2.72 50.76 -0.42
C THR A 1023 -1.26 50.25 -0.50
N PHE A 1024 -0.58 50.17 0.65
CA PHE A 1024 0.79 49.65 0.81
C PHE A 1024 1.84 50.15 -0.22
N PRO A 1025 1.88 51.44 -0.59
CA PRO A 1025 2.76 51.96 -1.65
C PRO A 1025 4.25 51.86 -1.29
N TRP A 1026 4.56 51.75 0.00
CA TRP A 1026 5.90 51.53 0.51
C TRP A 1026 6.49 50.18 0.06
N ILE A 1027 5.66 49.17 -0.27
CA ILE A 1027 6.15 47.85 -0.72
C ILE A 1027 6.97 47.98 -2.00
N ASP A 1028 6.46 48.72 -2.99
CA ASP A 1028 7.16 48.85 -4.27
C ASP A 1028 8.43 49.67 -4.13
N LYS A 1029 8.43 50.69 -3.27
CA LYS A 1029 9.63 51.43 -2.90
C LYS A 1029 10.68 50.53 -2.23
N VAL A 1030 10.27 49.63 -1.32
CA VAL A 1030 11.19 48.66 -0.70
C VAL A 1030 11.80 47.72 -1.76
N LYS A 1031 10.99 47.23 -2.71
CA LYS A 1031 11.47 46.36 -3.80
C LYS A 1031 12.49 47.08 -4.70
N GLU A 1032 12.27 48.35 -5.02
CA GLU A 1032 13.20 49.16 -5.82
C GLU A 1032 14.53 49.34 -5.10
N GLU A 1033 14.51 49.77 -3.83
CA GLU A 1033 15.73 50.06 -3.07
C GLU A 1033 16.56 48.79 -2.76
N ILE A 1034 15.91 47.63 -2.58
CA ILE A 1034 16.62 46.33 -2.40
C ILE A 1034 17.36 45.94 -3.69
N LYS A 1035 16.79 46.20 -4.88
CA LYS A 1035 17.43 45.88 -6.17
C LYS A 1035 18.72 46.68 -6.41
N GLU A 1036 18.81 47.90 -5.87
CA GLU A 1036 20.01 48.73 -5.99
C GLU A 1036 21.20 48.21 -5.15
N GLY A 1037 20.96 47.26 -4.23
CA GLY A 1037 22.00 46.62 -3.42
C GLY A 1037 22.61 47.51 -2.32
N GLN A 1038 22.04 48.70 -2.07
CA GLN A 1038 22.46 49.59 -0.98
C GLN A 1038 21.80 49.20 0.36
N LYS A 1039 22.35 49.67 1.49
CA LYS A 1039 21.76 49.47 2.82
C LYS A 1039 20.38 50.14 2.88
N VAL A 1040 19.34 49.41 3.23
CA VAL A 1040 17.97 49.93 3.36
C VAL A 1040 17.52 49.85 4.82
N VAL A 1041 17.06 50.96 5.38
CA VAL A 1041 16.48 51.04 6.73
C VAL A 1041 14.99 51.29 6.61
N LEU A 1042 14.20 50.30 7.01
CA LEU A 1042 12.76 50.37 7.13
C LEU A 1042 12.41 50.94 8.50
N TYR A 1043 11.68 52.05 8.55
CA TYR A 1043 11.37 52.71 9.82
C TYR A 1043 9.90 53.05 9.98
N THR A 1044 9.45 53.11 11.23
CA THR A 1044 8.14 53.61 11.61
C THR A 1044 8.25 54.45 12.88
N GLN A 1045 7.36 55.43 13.00
CA GLN A 1045 7.24 56.34 14.13
C GLN A 1045 5.75 56.58 14.41
N ASP A 1046 5.39 56.57 15.69
CA ASP A 1046 4.03 56.82 16.21
C ASP A 1046 2.97 55.73 15.88
N GLU A 1047 3.39 54.53 15.46
CA GLU A 1047 2.51 53.38 15.24
C GLU A 1047 2.85 52.25 16.24
N HIS A 1048 2.05 52.11 17.31
CA HIS A 1048 2.31 51.12 18.38
C HIS A 1048 2.10 49.66 17.95
N ILE A 1049 1.28 49.41 16.93
CA ILE A 1049 0.99 48.07 16.39
C ILE A 1049 1.37 48.09 14.92
N ASN A 1050 2.54 47.55 14.60
CA ASN A 1050 2.99 47.39 13.22
C ASN A 1050 3.80 46.09 13.06
N GLY A 1051 3.74 45.48 11.88
CA GLY A 1051 4.44 44.23 11.58
C GLY A 1051 5.93 44.41 11.24
N LEU A 1052 6.55 45.58 11.50
CA LEU A 1052 7.88 45.95 10.99
C LEU A 1052 8.97 44.94 11.39
N LEU A 1053 9.01 44.55 12.66
CA LEU A 1053 10.05 43.64 13.18
C LEU A 1053 9.95 42.26 12.51
N GLY A 1054 8.72 41.75 12.34
CA GLY A 1054 8.47 40.49 11.64
C GLY A 1054 8.84 40.58 10.16
N LEU A 1055 8.45 41.67 9.49
CA LEU A 1055 8.77 41.92 8.08
C LEU A 1055 10.28 41.95 7.84
N VAL A 1056 11.03 42.71 8.63
CA VAL A 1056 12.50 42.81 8.50
C VAL A 1056 13.15 41.44 8.76
N ASN A 1057 12.68 40.69 9.75
CA ASN A 1057 13.16 39.34 10.02
C ASN A 1057 12.91 38.35 8.87
N CYS A 1058 11.78 38.46 8.18
CA CYS A 1058 11.49 37.66 6.99
C CYS A 1058 12.39 38.06 5.82
N LEU A 1059 12.46 39.36 5.49
CA LEU A 1059 13.24 39.86 4.36
C LEU A 1059 14.74 39.52 4.50
N ARG A 1060 15.30 39.60 5.71
CA ARG A 1060 16.71 39.29 5.95
C ARG A 1060 17.08 37.81 5.77
N LYS A 1061 16.10 36.90 5.77
CA LYS A 1061 16.31 35.47 5.52
C LYS A 1061 16.25 35.10 4.04
N GLU A 1062 15.79 36.01 3.18
CA GLU A 1062 15.81 35.85 1.73
C GLU A 1062 17.21 36.14 1.15
N PRO A 1063 17.58 35.52 0.01
CA PRO A 1063 18.84 35.84 -0.67
C PRO A 1063 18.97 37.34 -0.99
N GLY A 1064 20.05 37.98 -0.54
CA GLY A 1064 20.28 39.43 -0.72
C GLY A 1064 19.59 40.32 0.32
N GLY A 1065 18.87 39.75 1.28
CA GLY A 1065 18.16 40.47 2.34
C GLY A 1065 19.04 41.04 3.45
N GLU A 1066 20.32 40.69 3.52
CA GLU A 1066 21.24 41.12 4.58
C GLU A 1066 21.48 42.65 4.64
N ILE A 1067 21.09 43.35 3.58
CA ILE A 1067 21.16 44.80 3.43
C ILE A 1067 19.96 45.53 4.06
N VAL A 1068 18.93 44.81 4.53
CA VAL A 1068 17.70 45.37 5.13
C VAL A 1068 17.83 45.46 6.65
N TYR A 1069 17.46 46.62 7.22
CA TYR A 1069 17.52 46.95 8.65
C TYR A 1069 16.21 47.56 9.11
N GLY A 1070 15.88 47.43 10.39
CA GLY A 1070 14.65 47.96 11.00
C GLY A 1070 14.91 49.05 12.04
N LEU A 1071 14.05 50.06 12.06
CA LEU A 1071 14.01 51.12 13.06
C LEU A 1071 12.58 51.39 13.54
N LEU A 1072 12.26 50.97 14.76
CA LEU A 1072 10.95 51.18 15.38
C LEU A 1072 11.03 52.28 16.44
N ILE A 1073 10.36 53.40 16.21
CA ILE A 1073 10.25 54.52 17.16
C ILE A 1073 8.86 54.46 17.79
N ALA A 1074 8.77 53.79 18.94
CA ALA A 1074 7.51 53.47 19.62
C ALA A 1074 7.27 54.31 20.89
N ASP A 1075 7.92 55.49 20.97
CA ASP A 1075 7.81 56.41 22.10
C ASP A 1075 7.52 57.83 21.60
N PRO A 1076 6.40 58.46 22.04
CA PRO A 1076 6.03 59.81 21.61
C PRO A 1076 6.99 60.89 22.10
N SER A 1077 7.89 60.60 23.06
CA SER A 1077 8.93 61.53 23.49
C SER A 1077 10.12 61.62 22.52
N ALA A 1078 10.21 60.74 21.52
CA ALA A 1078 11.28 60.77 20.53
C ALA A 1078 11.15 61.96 19.55
N PRO A 1079 12.27 62.62 19.18
CA PRO A 1079 12.23 63.65 18.14
C PRO A 1079 11.79 63.06 16.79
N PRO A 1080 11.19 63.83 15.86
CA PRO A 1080 10.90 63.35 14.51
C PRO A 1080 12.10 62.71 13.84
N PHE A 1081 11.91 61.58 13.17
CA PHE A 1081 13.00 60.83 12.56
C PHE A 1081 13.82 61.70 11.60
N ASN A 1082 15.10 61.88 11.94
CA ASN A 1082 16.11 62.53 11.12
C ASN A 1082 17.44 61.78 11.30
N PRO A 1083 17.98 61.12 10.26
CA PRO A 1083 19.18 60.31 10.37
C PRO A 1083 20.44 61.12 10.73
N ASP A 1084 20.46 62.43 10.47
CA ASP A 1084 21.58 63.33 10.77
C ASP A 1084 21.51 63.92 12.19
N LEU A 1085 20.41 63.69 12.90
CA LEU A 1085 20.30 64.09 14.30
C LEU A 1085 21.15 63.13 15.14
N LYS A 1086 22.07 63.67 15.96
CA LYS A 1086 22.99 62.89 16.80
C LYS A 1086 22.32 61.75 17.58
N PHE A 1087 21.08 61.98 18.04
CA PHE A 1087 20.24 60.97 18.70
C PHE A 1087 20.04 59.69 17.87
N TYR A 1088 19.76 59.80 16.57
CA TYR A 1088 19.58 58.69 15.64
C TYR A 1088 20.92 58.22 15.07
N GLU A 1089 21.83 59.14 14.77
CA GLU A 1089 23.16 58.86 14.25
C GLU A 1089 23.96 57.92 15.18
N ASP A 1090 24.00 58.23 16.48
CA ASP A 1090 24.72 57.44 17.50
C ASP A 1090 24.25 55.98 17.56
N GLN A 1091 22.99 55.71 17.19
CA GLN A 1091 22.44 54.35 17.15
C GLN A 1091 22.61 53.69 15.77
N LEU A 1092 22.33 54.41 14.68
CA LEU A 1092 22.40 53.88 13.31
C LEU A 1092 23.84 53.53 12.88
N THR A 1093 24.83 54.26 13.42
CA THR A 1093 26.27 54.00 13.22
C THR A 1093 26.72 52.66 13.82
N LYS A 1094 25.96 52.08 14.76
CA LYS A 1094 26.18 50.72 15.27
C LYS A 1094 25.71 49.63 14.32
N VAL A 1095 25.03 49.95 13.22
CA VAL A 1095 24.66 48.98 12.16
C VAL A 1095 24.03 47.69 12.73
N LEU A 1096 23.10 47.84 13.67
CA LEU A 1096 22.33 46.72 14.22
C LEU A 1096 21.12 46.45 13.33
N ALA A 1097 20.84 45.16 13.09
CA ALA A 1097 19.74 44.68 12.26
C ALA A 1097 18.38 45.27 12.66
N LEU A 1098 18.04 45.27 13.95
CA LEU A 1098 16.85 45.93 14.49
C LEU A 1098 17.22 46.95 15.56
N ASN A 1099 16.56 48.10 15.54
CA ASN A 1099 16.71 49.18 16.51
C ASN A 1099 15.34 49.60 16.99
N VAL A 1100 15.09 49.55 18.29
CA VAL A 1100 13.80 49.95 18.88
C VAL A 1100 14.04 51.04 19.90
N PHE A 1101 13.31 52.16 19.79
CA PHE A 1101 13.26 53.19 20.82
C PHE A 1101 11.91 53.13 21.53
N LYS A 1102 11.94 52.83 22.83
CA LYS A 1102 10.74 52.69 23.67
C LYS A 1102 11.11 52.99 25.13
N ASP A 1103 10.18 53.57 25.88
CA ASP A 1103 10.31 53.92 27.31
C ASP A 1103 11.58 54.76 27.59
N GLY A 1104 11.83 55.74 26.72
CA GLY A 1104 12.96 56.66 26.78
C GLY A 1104 14.34 56.06 26.49
N GLN A 1105 14.44 54.81 26.02
CA GLN A 1105 15.72 54.12 25.79
C GLN A 1105 15.76 53.33 24.48
N TRP A 1106 16.98 53.16 23.95
CA TRP A 1106 17.24 52.23 22.85
C TRP A 1106 17.31 50.79 23.36
N GLY A 1107 16.67 49.87 22.66
CA GLY A 1107 16.60 48.46 23.02
C GLY A 1107 16.12 47.60 21.85
N THR A 1108 15.60 46.42 22.19
CA THR A 1108 15.08 45.47 21.21
C THR A 1108 14.07 44.51 21.86
N TYR A 1109 13.14 43.96 21.06
CA TYR A 1109 12.21 42.92 21.51
C TYR A 1109 12.87 41.55 21.40
N ARG A 1110 12.78 40.75 22.48
CA ARG A 1110 13.43 39.43 22.58
C ARG A 1110 12.51 38.42 23.22
N HIS A 1111 12.68 37.17 22.80
CA HIS A 1111 11.98 36.03 23.35
C HIS A 1111 12.73 35.51 24.58
N LEU A 1112 12.13 35.64 25.75
CA LEU A 1112 12.64 35.09 27.01
C LEU A 1112 11.85 33.83 27.38
N LEU A 1113 12.46 32.89 28.09
CA LEU A 1113 11.73 31.73 28.56
C LEU A 1113 10.61 32.17 29.51
N LEU A 1114 9.45 31.52 29.38
CA LEU A 1114 8.37 31.67 30.34
C LEU A 1114 8.78 30.90 31.61
N ASP A 1115 8.81 31.58 32.76
CA ASP A 1115 9.04 30.93 34.05
C ASP A 1115 7.95 29.85 34.31
N ASP A 1116 8.24 28.86 35.15
CA ASP A 1116 7.28 27.81 35.54
C ASP A 1116 5.97 28.46 35.99
N LEU A 1117 4.91 28.25 35.20
CA LEU A 1117 3.60 28.81 35.49
C LEU A 1117 3.02 28.12 36.72
N GLU A 1118 2.68 28.90 37.75
CA GLU A 1118 1.97 28.39 38.92
C GLU A 1118 0.64 27.75 38.48
N THR A 1119 0.42 26.50 38.88
CA THR A 1119 -0.81 25.78 38.55
C THR A 1119 -1.90 26.17 39.54
N VAL A 1120 -2.94 26.86 39.07
CA VAL A 1120 -4.09 27.28 39.88
C VAL A 1120 -5.26 26.33 39.63
N ARG A 1121 -5.95 25.89 40.69
CA ARG A 1121 -7.12 25.00 40.60
C ARG A 1121 -8.40 25.85 40.45
N ALA A 1122 -9.06 25.77 39.30
CA ALA A 1122 -10.33 26.44 39.01
C ALA A 1122 -11.47 25.42 38.81
N ASN A 1123 -12.69 25.76 39.24
CA ASN A 1123 -13.87 24.87 39.08
C ASN A 1123 -14.37 24.83 37.63
N HIS A 1124 -14.18 25.92 36.89
CA HIS A 1124 -14.46 26.03 35.47
C HIS A 1124 -13.43 26.95 34.85
N ALA A 1125 -12.76 26.48 33.81
CA ALA A 1125 -11.84 27.29 33.02
C ALA A 1125 -12.03 26.93 31.56
N TYR A 1126 -11.88 27.92 30.68
CA TYR A 1126 -11.89 27.74 29.25
C TYR A 1126 -10.69 28.45 28.64
N ILE A 1127 -10.27 28.00 27.47
CA ILE A 1127 -9.12 28.56 26.77
C ILE A 1127 -9.61 29.54 25.70
N ASN A 1128 -9.03 30.73 25.65
CA ASN A 1128 -9.37 31.71 24.62
C ASN A 1128 -8.16 32.52 24.21
N ILE A 1129 -8.21 33.05 23.00
CA ILE A 1129 -7.21 33.93 22.42
C ILE A 1129 -7.63 35.37 22.75
N LEU A 1130 -6.82 36.10 23.53
CA LEU A 1130 -7.14 37.47 23.93
C LEU A 1130 -7.01 38.48 22.78
N THR A 1131 -6.23 38.15 21.75
CA THR A 1131 -6.01 38.98 20.56
C THR A 1131 -6.24 38.14 19.31
N ILE A 1132 -7.30 38.45 18.56
CA ILE A 1132 -7.71 37.67 17.38
C ILE A 1132 -6.54 37.51 16.39
N GLY A 1133 -6.20 36.26 16.07
CA GLY A 1133 -5.12 35.91 15.16
C GLY A 1133 -3.74 35.72 15.80
N ASP A 1134 -3.58 36.01 17.10
CA ASP A 1134 -2.34 35.82 17.85
C ASP A 1134 -2.46 34.62 18.81
N LEU A 1135 -2.05 33.44 18.35
CA LEU A 1135 -2.02 32.23 19.17
C LEU A 1135 -1.13 32.35 20.43
N SER A 1136 -0.21 33.31 20.50
CA SER A 1136 0.59 33.56 21.71
C SER A 1136 -0.21 34.26 22.82
N SER A 1137 -1.37 34.83 22.48
CA SER A 1137 -2.33 35.42 23.44
C SER A 1137 -3.35 34.40 23.99
N LEU A 1138 -3.19 33.11 23.65
CA LEU A 1138 -3.99 32.01 24.17
C LEU A 1138 -3.76 31.88 25.68
N LYS A 1139 -4.81 32.10 26.48
CA LYS A 1139 -4.76 31.97 27.93
C LYS A 1139 -5.94 31.17 28.46
N TRP A 1140 -5.70 30.46 29.55
CA TRP A 1140 -6.75 29.93 30.40
C TRP A 1140 -7.44 31.08 31.13
N ILE A 1141 -8.76 31.15 31.00
CA ILE A 1141 -9.62 32.13 31.67
C ILE A 1141 -10.51 31.36 32.63
N GLU A 1142 -10.54 31.76 33.90
CA GLU A 1142 -11.50 31.22 34.86
C GLU A 1142 -12.92 31.64 34.45
N GLY A 1143 -13.79 30.65 34.26
CA GLY A 1143 -15.17 30.86 33.87
C GLY A 1143 -16.10 30.94 35.08
N ASN A 1144 -17.30 31.48 34.87
CA ASN A 1144 -18.23 31.85 35.94
C ASN A 1144 -18.97 30.67 36.62
N ILE A 1145 -18.56 29.42 36.37
CA ILE A 1145 -19.25 28.23 36.89
C ILE A 1145 -18.48 27.73 38.11
N ASP A 1146 -19.12 27.78 39.27
CA ASP A 1146 -18.59 27.23 40.51
C ASP A 1146 -19.21 25.87 40.85
N ALA A 1147 -18.71 25.22 41.92
CA ALA A 1147 -19.18 23.91 42.36
C ALA A 1147 -20.65 23.89 42.82
N ASN A 1148 -21.28 25.06 43.03
CA ASN A 1148 -22.67 25.21 43.47
C ASN A 1148 -23.59 25.68 42.35
N HIS A 1149 -23.09 25.82 41.12
CA HIS A 1149 -23.86 26.34 40.00
C HIS A 1149 -24.93 25.34 39.54
N VAL A 1150 -26.21 25.72 39.66
CA VAL A 1150 -27.35 24.87 39.28
C VAL A 1150 -27.77 25.19 37.85
N PHE A 1151 -27.51 24.28 36.91
CA PHE A 1151 -27.94 24.43 35.52
C PHE A 1151 -29.44 24.16 35.37
N GLN A 1152 -30.13 25.03 34.61
CA GLN A 1152 -31.58 24.90 34.35
C GLN A 1152 -31.92 23.74 33.40
N ASP A 1153 -31.00 23.33 32.53
CA ASP A 1153 -31.22 22.27 31.55
C ASP A 1153 -30.00 21.34 31.51
N LYS A 1154 -30.18 20.06 31.89
CA LYS A 1154 -29.06 19.11 32.03
C LYS A 1154 -28.63 18.47 30.71
N GLU A 1155 -29.45 18.57 29.67
CA GLU A 1155 -29.24 17.82 28.42
C GLU A 1155 -28.54 18.63 27.31
N THR A 1156 -28.35 19.95 27.47
CA THR A 1156 -27.69 20.83 26.49
C THR A 1156 -26.56 21.64 27.12
N LEU A 1157 -25.47 20.94 27.46
CA LEU A 1157 -24.21 21.57 27.84
C LEU A 1157 -23.14 21.26 26.79
N LEU A 1158 -23.03 22.14 25.79
CA LEU A 1158 -21.85 22.22 24.94
C LEU A 1158 -20.77 22.99 25.71
N VAL A 1159 -19.96 22.26 26.48
CA VAL A 1159 -18.70 22.80 26.99
C VAL A 1159 -17.72 22.74 25.84
N HIS A 1160 -17.29 23.90 25.33
CA HIS A 1160 -16.15 23.97 24.42
C HIS A 1160 -14.90 23.56 25.21
N LEU A 1161 -14.41 22.34 24.94
CA LEU A 1161 -13.06 21.90 25.32
C LEU A 1161 -12.04 22.34 24.27
#